data_AF-A0A1S3DS09-F1
#
_entry.id   AF-A0A1S3DS09-F1
#
_cell.length_a   1.000
_cell.length_b   1.000
_cell.length_c   1.000
_cell.angle_alpha   90.00
_cell.angle_beta   90.00
_cell.angle_gamma   90.00
#
_symmetry.space_group_name_H-M   'P 1'
#
loop_
_entity.id
_entity.type
_entity.pdbx_description
1 polymer ?
#
loop_
_entity_poly.entity_id
_entity_poly.type
_entity_poly.pdbx_seq_one_letter_code
_entity_poly.pdbx_strand_id
1 'polypeptide(L)'
;MSLPKLGGSEVSTFITAEISSNKIVIFSKTTCPYCTKIKEKFNSVQQPFKAIELDLLGEDGARIQDALYEKTKQKTVPNIFINGTHVGGCDSTLKLFENGEIFKMLGASPEQEGVFNPARFVNTEVDNNSVVIFSKSWCPFCTKAKEKFNSINQTYKAVELDLLGEQGVQIQNALLDKTGQKTVPNIFINKTHIGGCDATLKLFDTGEIFQMLTPSMEVEETFDPASFINGEIATNQVMIFSKTTCPYCTKAKEKFKSINQSFKAIELDLLGDNGTKIQNALFEKSGQKTVPNIFINGKHIGGCDATMKLFEDGSITKLLAATPSTSSSSVSNTNVEQIILNNKLVVFGEVDDKLKQELQSYNYIQHELTDAAKQRFYERSGKKLYTYIFHNQQQVTVDELKTFDTTFLNIDEYINHNKIIIYSKTHCPYCKQAKALLADNDYNFQVVELDKLPNGAQIQTALFERTGQKTVPNIFIHGKHIGGCSDLLDIYHDGRFYDYLDNNFQTYDYDLCVIGGGSGGISAAKEAASMNKKVALFDFVTPSQHGTVWGLGGTCVNVGCIPKKLFHRASLLNEEATTSDNFGFHMKKSFTWKTLVDNVQKYIRNLNNNYEKELEKNKIDYFNAKAVFVDKHRVKFAGEERTVSAQNFIIAVGGRPTYPDIPGAHLGITSDDLFSLNKDPGKVLLVGASYIALECAGFLNGLGYDTTVMVRSILLRGFDQDIANMIGEDLESRGVKFIRSHVPTELVAQDKENIIVKAEHTSSKEKYEEVFNTVVFAIGRTACTQDLNLNSLELPVEPNQKLVTKDEKTPVHSVYAVGDVIHNAPELTPVAIKAGKLLVKRIYRKTTEQMNYKLVPTTVFTPLEYGCIGYSETDAKATFKNVVVYHNEYVPLENALESEPRKCYAKLVCDADNGEKVLGFHVLGPNAGEITQGYALGVMLGAYKQDFDALIGIHPTCAEVFTTLSVTKESNKKLESSGC
;
A
#
# COMPACT_ATOMS: atom_id res chain seq x y z
N MET A 1 -32.20 44.43 -14.17
CA MET A 1 -32.20 45.89 -13.99
C MET A 1 -30.88 46.43 -14.53
N SER A 2 -30.90 47.21 -15.60
CA SER A 2 -29.73 47.95 -16.09
C SER A 2 -29.45 49.12 -15.16
N LEU A 3 -28.27 49.15 -14.54
CA LEU A 3 -27.81 50.28 -13.73
C LEU A 3 -27.68 51.55 -14.61
N PRO A 4 -27.98 52.75 -14.08
CA PRO A 4 -27.91 53.99 -14.84
C PRO A 4 -26.46 54.38 -15.19
N LYS A 5 -26.28 54.98 -16.37
CA LYS A 5 -24.98 55.48 -16.87
C LYS A 5 -24.36 56.45 -15.87
N LEU A 6 -23.24 56.06 -15.26
CA LEU A 6 -22.53 56.91 -14.31
C LEU A 6 -21.98 58.17 -15.02
N GLY A 7 -21.83 59.32 -14.38
CA GLY A 7 -21.08 60.49 -14.90
C GLY A 7 -19.56 60.29 -14.78
N GLY A 8 -18.75 61.13 -15.45
CA GLY A 8 -17.28 61.05 -15.34
C GLY A 8 -16.74 61.27 -13.91
N SER A 9 -17.42 62.11 -13.12
CA SER A 9 -17.13 62.29 -11.69
C SER A 9 -17.49 61.05 -10.86
N GLU A 10 -18.56 60.34 -11.22
CA GLU A 10 -19.08 59.19 -10.47
C GLU A 10 -18.19 57.94 -10.61
N VAL A 11 -17.54 57.75 -11.78
CA VAL A 11 -16.58 56.65 -12.00
C VAL A 11 -15.34 56.78 -11.10
N SER A 12 -14.80 58.01 -10.97
CA SER A 12 -13.65 58.27 -10.09
C SER A 12 -14.00 58.08 -8.62
N THR A 13 -15.20 58.53 -8.22
CA THR A 13 -15.74 58.30 -6.87
C THR A 13 -15.92 56.81 -6.59
N PHE A 14 -16.46 56.03 -7.53
CA PHE A 14 -16.60 54.58 -7.41
C PHE A 14 -15.25 53.87 -7.22
N ILE A 15 -14.27 54.14 -8.08
CA ILE A 15 -12.92 53.56 -7.97
C ILE A 15 -12.31 53.87 -6.60
N THR A 16 -12.43 55.13 -6.15
CA THR A 16 -11.90 55.57 -4.86
C THR A 16 -12.60 54.87 -3.69
N ALA A 17 -13.93 54.74 -3.75
CA ALA A 17 -14.72 54.08 -2.72
C ALA A 17 -14.42 52.58 -2.61
N GLU A 18 -14.29 51.88 -3.73
CA GLU A 18 -13.94 50.45 -3.73
C GLU A 18 -12.53 50.23 -3.17
N ILE A 19 -11.57 51.05 -3.59
CA ILE A 19 -10.17 50.98 -3.12
C ILE A 19 -10.06 51.28 -1.61
N SER A 20 -10.86 52.21 -1.08
CA SER A 20 -10.81 52.58 0.34
C SER A 20 -11.59 51.62 1.24
N SER A 21 -12.68 51.04 0.75
CA SER A 21 -13.58 50.18 1.53
C SER A 21 -13.11 48.72 1.61
N ASN A 22 -12.16 48.32 0.76
CA ASN A 22 -11.70 46.94 0.68
C ASN A 22 -10.18 46.85 0.88
N LYS A 23 -9.75 45.86 1.66
CA LYS A 23 -8.33 45.59 1.92
C LYS A 23 -7.56 45.23 0.64
N ILE A 24 -8.20 44.47 -0.26
CA ILE A 24 -7.65 44.07 -1.55
C ILE A 24 -8.73 44.28 -2.62
N VAL A 25 -8.42 45.03 -3.66
CA VAL A 25 -9.28 45.22 -4.84
C VAL A 25 -8.55 44.81 -6.10
N ILE A 26 -9.21 44.03 -6.93
CA ILE A 26 -8.69 43.56 -8.22
C ILE A 26 -9.66 44.03 -9.31
N PHE A 27 -9.28 45.04 -10.07
CA PHE A 27 -9.97 45.37 -11.32
C PHE A 27 -9.51 44.38 -12.40
N SER A 28 -10.43 43.55 -12.87
CA SER A 28 -10.14 42.40 -13.72
C SER A 28 -11.06 42.29 -14.93
N LYS A 29 -10.76 41.34 -15.81
CA LYS A 29 -11.71 40.85 -16.82
C LYS A 29 -11.84 39.34 -16.68
N THR A 30 -13.05 38.80 -16.85
CA THR A 30 -13.32 37.36 -16.74
C THR A 30 -12.54 36.52 -17.75
N THR A 31 -12.22 37.10 -18.90
CA THR A 31 -11.45 36.46 -19.98
C THR A 31 -9.92 36.59 -19.83
N CYS A 32 -9.41 37.32 -18.84
CA CYS A 32 -7.98 37.57 -18.70
C CYS A 32 -7.28 36.48 -17.86
N PRO A 33 -6.36 35.68 -18.43
CA PRO A 33 -5.69 34.59 -17.69
C PRO A 33 -4.81 35.11 -16.53
N TYR A 34 -4.25 36.31 -16.65
CA TYR A 34 -3.47 36.95 -15.59
C TYR A 34 -4.35 37.40 -14.42
N CYS A 35 -5.60 37.77 -14.69
CA CYS A 35 -6.59 38.04 -13.63
C CYS A 35 -6.98 36.77 -12.90
N THR A 36 -7.20 35.65 -13.60
CA THR A 36 -7.48 34.35 -12.98
C THR A 36 -6.31 33.92 -12.09
N LYS A 37 -5.09 33.98 -12.63
CA LYS A 37 -3.86 33.58 -11.91
C LYS A 37 -3.69 34.33 -10.59
N ILE A 38 -3.96 35.64 -10.56
CA ILE A 38 -3.76 36.41 -9.32
C ILE A 38 -4.88 36.19 -8.30
N LYS A 39 -6.13 36.00 -8.76
CA LYS A 39 -7.25 35.63 -7.88
C LYS A 39 -7.02 34.28 -7.22
N GLU A 40 -6.57 33.29 -8.01
CA GLU A 40 -6.14 31.98 -7.49
C GLU A 40 -5.01 32.12 -6.48
N LYS A 41 -4.03 33.01 -6.73
CA LYS A 41 -2.93 33.25 -5.79
C LYS A 41 -3.42 33.82 -4.47
N PHE A 42 -4.28 34.85 -4.46
CA PHE A 42 -4.85 35.38 -3.21
C PHE A 42 -5.74 34.35 -2.49
N ASN A 43 -6.53 33.56 -3.23
CA ASN A 43 -7.30 32.45 -2.66
C ASN A 43 -6.39 31.40 -2.01
N SER A 44 -5.25 31.07 -2.65
CA SER A 44 -4.30 30.07 -2.14
C SER A 44 -3.65 30.46 -0.80
N VAL A 45 -3.60 31.77 -0.49
CA VAL A 45 -3.11 32.29 0.80
C VAL A 45 -4.25 32.75 1.73
N GLN A 46 -5.48 32.35 1.42
CA GLN A 46 -6.70 32.69 2.18
C GLN A 46 -6.86 34.19 2.45
N GLN A 47 -6.45 35.04 1.50
CA GLN A 47 -6.64 36.48 1.59
C GLN A 47 -7.89 36.88 0.80
N PRO A 48 -8.97 37.31 1.46
CA PRO A 48 -10.18 37.73 0.76
C PRO A 48 -9.93 39.02 -0.03
N PHE A 49 -10.50 39.09 -1.23
CA PHE A 49 -10.39 40.25 -2.12
C PHE A 49 -11.73 40.56 -2.78
N LYS A 50 -11.90 41.81 -3.19
CA LYS A 50 -13.00 42.27 -4.05
C LYS A 50 -12.54 42.29 -5.49
N ALA A 51 -13.14 41.48 -6.36
CA ALA A 51 -12.93 41.57 -7.80
C ALA A 51 -14.02 42.42 -8.46
N ILE A 52 -13.60 43.31 -9.37
CA ILE A 52 -14.49 44.15 -10.19
C ILE A 52 -14.24 43.75 -11.64
N GLU A 53 -15.17 42.98 -12.22
CA GLU A 53 -15.06 42.44 -13.57
C GLU A 53 -15.50 43.48 -14.61
N LEU A 54 -14.54 44.20 -15.18
CA LEU A 54 -14.79 45.30 -16.09
C LEU A 54 -15.54 44.86 -17.36
N ASP A 55 -15.32 43.64 -17.85
CA ASP A 55 -16.00 43.10 -19.03
C ASP A 55 -17.47 42.74 -18.78
N LEU A 56 -17.88 42.57 -17.52
CA LEU A 56 -19.29 42.34 -17.16
C LEU A 56 -20.07 43.65 -16.95
N LEU A 57 -19.38 44.81 -16.95
CA LEU A 57 -19.95 46.13 -16.68
C LEU A 57 -20.25 46.95 -17.94
N GLY A 58 -20.09 46.38 -19.14
CA GLY A 58 -20.41 47.06 -20.41
C GLY A 58 -19.64 48.37 -20.62
N GLU A 59 -20.33 49.44 -21.05
CA GLU A 59 -19.72 50.76 -21.30
C GLU A 59 -19.04 51.36 -20.05
N ASP A 60 -19.57 51.09 -18.85
CA ASP A 60 -18.98 51.59 -17.61
C ASP A 60 -17.67 50.89 -17.27
N GLY A 61 -17.50 49.63 -17.66
CA GLY A 61 -16.23 48.91 -17.55
C GLY A 61 -15.10 49.56 -18.33
N ALA A 62 -15.37 50.03 -19.56
CA ALA A 62 -14.40 50.75 -20.37
C ALA A 62 -14.01 52.08 -19.73
N ARG A 63 -14.98 52.81 -19.19
CA ARG A 63 -14.77 54.10 -18.52
C ARG A 63 -14.01 53.97 -17.21
N ILE A 64 -14.27 52.93 -16.44
CA ILE A 64 -13.47 52.56 -15.25
C ILE A 64 -12.04 52.24 -15.67
N GLN A 65 -11.84 51.51 -16.78
CA GLN A 65 -10.51 51.20 -17.28
C GLN A 65 -9.71 52.45 -17.69
N ASP A 66 -10.36 53.42 -18.35
CA ASP A 66 -9.74 54.70 -18.71
C ASP A 66 -9.40 55.54 -17.46
N ALA A 67 -10.31 55.62 -16.49
CA ALA A 67 -10.06 56.32 -15.24
C ALA A 67 -8.95 55.66 -14.39
N LEU A 68 -8.88 54.33 -14.37
CA LEU A 68 -7.79 53.57 -13.75
C LEU A 68 -6.46 53.86 -14.44
N TYR A 69 -6.44 53.95 -15.77
CA TYR A 69 -5.24 54.35 -16.50
C TYR A 69 -4.77 55.74 -16.10
N GLU A 70 -5.68 56.71 -15.98
CA GLU A 70 -5.27 58.05 -15.54
C GLU A 70 -4.68 58.06 -14.13
N LYS A 71 -5.23 57.25 -13.23
CA LYS A 71 -4.78 57.13 -11.82
C LYS A 71 -3.48 56.34 -11.64
N THR A 72 -3.29 55.28 -12.42
CA THR A 72 -2.21 54.28 -12.19
C THR A 72 -1.15 54.27 -13.27
N LYS A 73 -1.43 54.93 -14.41
CA LYS A 73 -0.67 54.83 -15.67
C LYS A 73 -0.56 53.40 -16.22
N GLN A 74 -1.44 52.49 -15.79
CA GLN A 74 -1.53 51.12 -16.28
C GLN A 74 -2.86 50.88 -17.02
N LYS A 75 -2.79 50.61 -18.34
CA LYS A 75 -3.98 50.29 -19.16
C LYS A 75 -4.43 48.84 -19.03
N THR A 76 -3.54 47.95 -18.61
CA THR A 76 -3.78 46.51 -18.59
C THR A 76 -4.41 46.06 -17.28
N VAL A 77 -5.21 44.98 -17.36
CA VAL A 77 -5.71 44.25 -16.19
C VAL A 77 -4.85 42.99 -15.95
N PRO A 78 -4.73 42.48 -14.70
CA PRO A 78 -5.36 43.01 -13.49
C PRO A 78 -4.71 44.34 -13.04
N ASN A 79 -5.49 45.24 -12.45
CA ASN A 79 -5.00 46.44 -11.77
C ASN A 79 -5.36 46.30 -10.28
N ILE A 80 -4.34 46.15 -9.44
CA ILE A 80 -4.50 45.62 -8.08
C ILE A 80 -4.14 46.69 -7.06
N PHE A 81 -4.96 46.79 -6.02
CA PHE A 81 -4.74 47.68 -4.88
C PHE A 81 -4.77 46.88 -3.59
N ILE A 82 -3.82 47.19 -2.68
CA ILE A 82 -3.74 46.62 -1.34
C ILE A 82 -3.69 47.78 -0.35
N ASN A 83 -4.63 47.83 0.59
CA ASN A 83 -4.77 48.91 1.58
C ASN A 83 -4.68 50.31 0.93
N GLY A 84 -5.39 50.51 -0.17
CA GLY A 84 -5.40 51.78 -0.90
C GLY A 84 -4.22 52.03 -1.83
N THR A 85 -3.13 51.26 -1.72
CA THR A 85 -1.91 51.44 -2.52
C THR A 85 -1.95 50.58 -3.78
N HIS A 86 -1.67 51.20 -4.93
CA HIS A 86 -1.57 50.48 -6.21
C HIS A 86 -0.31 49.64 -6.24
N VAL A 87 -0.45 48.33 -6.46
CA VAL A 87 0.68 47.38 -6.52
C VAL A 87 1.04 46.94 -7.93
N GLY A 88 0.23 47.30 -8.93
CA GLY A 88 0.45 46.98 -10.34
C GLY A 88 -0.35 45.79 -10.83
N GLY A 89 0.20 45.11 -11.83
CA GLY A 89 -0.39 43.93 -12.47
C GLY A 89 0.00 42.59 -11.85
N CYS A 90 -0.23 41.52 -12.61
CA CYS A 90 0.01 40.15 -12.15
C CYS A 90 1.47 39.93 -11.74
N ASP A 91 2.44 40.29 -12.60
CA ASP A 91 3.86 40.05 -12.34
C ASP A 91 4.37 40.83 -11.12
N SER A 92 4.00 42.11 -11.01
CA SER A 92 4.36 42.95 -9.85
C SER A 92 3.82 42.35 -8.56
N THR A 93 2.57 41.87 -8.57
CA THR A 93 1.94 41.29 -7.39
C THR A 93 2.53 39.93 -7.03
N LEU A 94 2.86 39.10 -8.03
CA LEU A 94 3.56 37.83 -7.80
C LEU A 94 4.95 38.06 -7.21
N LYS A 95 5.68 39.07 -7.67
CA LYS A 95 6.97 39.46 -7.09
C LYS A 95 6.85 39.88 -5.62
N LEU A 96 5.78 40.57 -5.25
CA LEU A 96 5.47 40.90 -3.85
C LEU A 96 5.12 39.66 -3.00
N PHE A 97 4.53 38.63 -3.61
CA PHE A 97 4.36 37.33 -2.97
C PHE A 97 5.70 36.62 -2.77
N GLU A 98 6.57 36.64 -3.77
CA GLU A 98 7.89 35.99 -3.76
C GLU A 98 8.82 36.57 -2.70
N ASN A 99 8.88 37.91 -2.59
CA ASN A 99 9.73 38.59 -1.61
C ASN A 99 9.06 38.76 -0.23
N GLY A 100 7.81 38.30 -0.08
CA GLY A 100 7.03 38.38 1.17
C GLY A 100 6.57 39.79 1.57
N GLU A 101 6.82 40.81 0.75
CA GLU A 101 6.39 42.19 1.02
C GLU A 101 4.87 42.34 0.99
N ILE A 102 4.16 41.49 0.24
CA ILE A 102 2.70 41.51 0.17
C ILE A 102 2.05 41.33 1.55
N PHE A 103 2.64 40.52 2.43
CA PHE A 103 2.11 40.29 3.78
C PHE A 103 2.34 41.50 4.70
N LYS A 104 3.44 42.22 4.50
CA LYS A 104 3.68 43.51 5.16
C LYS A 104 2.66 44.54 4.70
N MET A 105 2.39 44.61 3.40
CA MET A 105 1.37 45.51 2.83
C MET A 105 -0.03 45.18 3.34
N LEU A 106 -0.32 43.92 3.66
CA LEU A 106 -1.58 43.47 4.26
C LEU A 106 -1.68 43.71 5.77
N GLY A 107 -0.67 44.32 6.40
CA GLY A 107 -0.69 44.63 7.84
C GLY A 107 -0.58 43.40 8.75
N ALA A 108 -0.09 42.27 8.24
CA ALA A 108 0.22 41.12 9.08
C ALA A 108 1.54 41.37 9.83
N SER A 109 1.50 41.38 11.16
CA SER A 109 2.72 41.37 11.98
C SER A 109 3.44 40.02 11.79
N PRO A 110 4.77 39.95 11.95
CA PRO A 110 5.54 38.70 11.81
C PRO A 110 5.22 37.60 12.85
N GLU A 111 4.26 37.83 13.74
CA GLU A 111 3.98 37.01 14.93
C GLU A 111 2.51 36.57 15.02
N GLN A 112 1.91 36.14 13.89
CA GLN A 112 0.70 35.30 13.95
C GLN A 112 1.10 33.84 13.81
N GLU A 113 1.33 33.19 14.96
CA GLU A 113 1.31 31.74 15.09
C GLU A 113 -0.03 31.20 14.57
N GLY A 114 0.02 30.39 13.51
CA GLY A 114 -1.15 29.65 13.02
C GLY A 114 -1.23 29.47 11.50
N VAL A 115 -0.59 30.32 10.70
CA VAL A 115 -0.59 30.16 9.23
C VAL A 115 0.67 29.43 8.78
N PHE A 116 0.50 28.18 8.33
CA PHE A 116 1.59 27.38 7.78
C PHE A 116 2.15 28.03 6.49
N ASN A 117 3.41 28.45 6.53
CA ASN A 117 4.11 28.97 5.35
C ASN A 117 5.10 27.90 4.84
N PRO A 118 4.85 27.27 3.67
CA PRO A 118 5.66 26.17 3.17
C PRO A 118 7.11 26.58 2.84
N ALA A 119 7.33 27.79 2.32
CA ALA A 119 8.67 28.28 2.01
C ALA A 119 9.48 28.55 3.29
N ARG A 120 8.83 29.13 4.32
CA ARG A 120 9.43 29.29 5.65
C ARG A 120 9.75 27.93 6.26
N PHE A 121 8.83 26.96 6.19
CA PHE A 121 9.05 25.60 6.68
C PHE A 121 10.25 24.93 6.00
N VAL A 122 10.34 24.96 4.66
CA VAL A 122 11.49 24.41 3.92
C VAL A 122 12.79 25.07 4.37
N ASN A 123 12.82 26.41 4.44
CA ASN A 123 14.02 27.13 4.88
C ASN A 123 14.38 26.78 6.33
N THR A 124 13.41 26.73 7.24
CA THR A 124 13.62 26.37 8.64
C THR A 124 14.18 24.96 8.79
N GLU A 125 13.62 23.96 8.10
CA GLU A 125 14.16 22.60 8.15
C GLU A 125 15.58 22.55 7.59
N VAL A 126 15.84 23.21 6.46
CA VAL A 126 17.17 23.26 5.81
C VAL A 126 18.21 24.03 6.63
N ASP A 127 17.80 25.08 7.33
CA ASP A 127 18.70 25.89 8.17
C ASP A 127 19.03 25.21 9.50
N ASN A 128 18.08 24.48 10.08
CA ASN A 128 18.21 23.87 11.41
C ASN A 128 18.85 22.48 11.40
N ASN A 129 19.01 21.85 10.24
CA ASN A 129 19.53 20.49 10.14
C ASN A 129 20.67 20.41 9.12
N SER A 130 21.78 19.77 9.50
CA SER A 130 22.94 19.58 8.62
C SER A 130 22.63 18.71 7.40
N VAL A 131 21.71 17.76 7.52
CA VAL A 131 21.17 16.96 6.41
C VAL A 131 19.66 16.90 6.51
N VAL A 132 18.97 17.31 5.45
CA VAL A 132 17.49 17.21 5.33
C VAL A 132 17.15 16.42 4.08
N ILE A 133 16.24 15.47 4.24
CA ILE A 133 15.69 14.66 3.16
C ILE A 133 14.19 14.91 3.11
N PHE A 134 13.74 15.72 2.15
CA PHE A 134 12.32 15.80 1.83
C PHE A 134 11.96 14.56 1.01
N SER A 135 11.16 13.69 1.60
CA SER A 135 10.85 12.36 1.08
C SER A 135 9.36 12.10 1.01
N LYS A 136 9.00 10.95 0.42
CA LYS A 136 7.71 10.33 0.65
C LYS A 136 7.94 8.94 1.23
N SER A 137 7.13 8.53 2.21
CA SER A 137 7.31 7.30 2.97
C SER A 137 7.32 6.05 2.09
N TRP A 138 6.63 6.10 0.94
CA TRP A 138 6.54 5.03 -0.04
C TRP A 138 7.57 5.10 -1.18
N CYS A 139 8.37 6.17 -1.29
CA CYS A 139 9.25 6.37 -2.45
C CYS A 139 10.55 5.54 -2.32
N PRO A 140 10.80 4.55 -3.22
CA PRO A 140 11.96 3.67 -3.11
C PRO A 140 13.29 4.41 -3.28
N PHE A 141 13.32 5.49 -4.06
CA PHE A 141 14.50 6.36 -4.20
C PHE A 141 14.81 7.13 -2.92
N CYS A 142 13.78 7.49 -2.14
CA CYS A 142 13.97 8.11 -0.83
C CYS A 142 14.56 7.11 0.16
N THR A 143 14.03 5.88 0.20
CA THR A 143 14.55 4.80 1.04
C THR A 143 16.01 4.51 0.72
N LYS A 144 16.35 4.35 -0.57
CA LYS A 144 17.72 4.10 -1.02
C LYS A 144 18.69 5.22 -0.63
N ALA A 145 18.28 6.49 -0.74
CA ALA A 145 19.10 7.62 -0.30
C ALA A 145 19.31 7.63 1.22
N LYS A 146 18.25 7.37 2.00
CA LYS A 146 18.28 7.26 3.46
C LYS A 146 19.20 6.13 3.93
N GLU A 147 19.13 4.96 3.30
CA GLU A 147 20.00 3.82 3.58
C GLU A 147 21.48 4.16 3.38
N LYS A 148 21.82 4.96 2.36
CA LYS A 148 23.20 5.42 2.15
C LYS A 148 23.68 6.32 3.27
N PHE A 149 22.89 7.29 3.73
CA PHE A 149 23.26 8.08 4.92
C PHE A 149 23.33 7.22 6.19
N ASN A 150 22.41 6.27 6.37
CA ASN A 150 22.45 5.32 7.49
C ASN A 150 23.73 4.46 7.45
N SER A 151 24.21 4.06 6.28
CA SER A 151 25.41 3.20 6.13
C SER A 151 26.71 3.85 6.62
N ILE A 152 26.75 5.18 6.67
CA ILE A 152 27.87 5.95 7.24
C ILE A 152 27.54 6.53 8.63
N ASN A 153 26.43 6.08 9.23
CA ASN A 153 25.91 6.55 10.52
C ASN A 153 25.70 8.09 10.57
N GLN A 154 25.39 8.70 9.42
CA GLN A 154 25.10 10.13 9.31
C GLN A 154 23.64 10.40 9.73
N THR A 155 23.45 11.27 10.70
CA THR A 155 22.12 11.71 11.11
C THR A 155 21.53 12.67 10.07
N TYR A 156 20.22 12.56 9.85
CA TYR A 156 19.45 13.45 8.98
C TYR A 156 18.03 13.62 9.49
N LYS A 157 17.40 14.73 9.08
CA LYS A 157 15.98 14.97 9.25
C LYS A 157 15.22 14.53 8.00
N ALA A 158 14.34 13.54 8.13
CA ALA A 158 13.41 13.19 7.07
C ALA A 158 12.08 13.96 7.25
N VAL A 159 11.62 14.60 6.18
CA VAL A 159 10.31 15.24 6.11
C VAL A 159 9.46 14.43 5.12
N GLU A 160 8.54 13.61 5.65
CA GLU A 160 7.66 12.77 4.84
C GLU A 160 6.47 13.56 4.31
N LEU A 161 6.61 14.10 3.10
CA LEU A 161 5.62 14.98 2.48
C LEU A 161 4.25 14.30 2.32
N ASP A 162 4.21 13.00 2.09
CA ASP A 162 2.94 12.26 1.98
C ASP A 162 2.20 12.08 3.31
N LEU A 163 2.89 12.16 4.44
CA LEU A 163 2.27 12.08 5.77
C LEU A 163 1.73 13.45 6.25
N LEU A 164 2.04 14.53 5.52
CA LEU A 164 1.66 15.91 5.86
C LEU A 164 0.39 16.39 5.12
N GLY A 165 -0.33 15.50 4.43
CA GLY A 165 -1.58 15.84 3.72
C GLY A 165 -1.40 17.00 2.71
N GLU A 166 -2.30 17.99 2.75
CA GLU A 166 -2.23 19.16 1.87
C GLU A 166 -0.96 20.00 2.07
N GLN A 167 -0.46 20.11 3.30
CA GLN A 167 0.79 20.83 3.60
C GLN A 167 1.98 20.20 2.87
N GLY A 168 1.99 18.87 2.74
CA GLY A 168 2.99 18.13 1.96
C GLY A 168 3.06 18.54 0.49
N VAL A 169 1.91 18.76 -0.16
CA VAL A 169 1.83 19.24 -1.55
C VAL A 169 2.33 20.68 -1.65
N GLN A 170 1.98 21.52 -0.69
CA GLN A 170 2.42 22.91 -0.64
C GLN A 170 3.94 23.02 -0.42
N ILE A 171 4.52 22.19 0.47
CA ILE A 171 5.98 22.08 0.66
C ILE A 171 6.64 21.58 -0.63
N GLN A 172 6.04 20.60 -1.33
CA GLN A 172 6.60 20.07 -2.58
C GLN A 172 6.66 21.12 -3.70
N ASN A 173 5.67 22.02 -3.75
CA ASN A 173 5.70 23.16 -4.66
C ASN A 173 6.74 24.20 -4.22
N ALA A 174 6.88 24.49 -2.93
CA ALA A 174 7.93 25.38 -2.44
C ALA A 174 9.35 24.83 -2.69
N LEU A 175 9.53 23.52 -2.64
CA LEU A 175 10.78 22.84 -3.03
C LEU A 175 11.05 22.99 -4.53
N LEU A 176 10.03 22.85 -5.38
CA LEU A 176 10.16 23.12 -6.82
C LEU A 176 10.63 24.57 -7.06
N ASP A 177 10.02 25.54 -6.38
CA ASP A 177 10.39 26.95 -6.53
C ASP A 177 11.83 27.22 -6.04
N LYS A 178 12.24 26.59 -4.94
CA LYS A 178 13.58 26.76 -4.34
C LYS A 178 14.69 26.05 -5.10
N THR A 179 14.41 24.87 -5.65
CA THR A 179 15.44 23.94 -6.16
C THR A 179 15.35 23.65 -7.65
N GLY A 180 14.24 24.02 -8.30
CA GLY A 180 13.89 23.58 -9.65
C GLY A 180 13.47 22.11 -9.73
N GLN A 181 13.44 21.37 -8.61
CA GLN A 181 13.13 19.94 -8.58
C GLN A 181 11.86 19.66 -7.77
N LYS A 182 10.80 19.21 -8.47
CA LYS A 182 9.54 18.77 -7.83
C LYS A 182 9.62 17.35 -7.27
N THR A 183 10.49 16.51 -7.80
CA THR A 183 10.59 15.08 -7.47
C THR A 183 11.30 14.86 -6.13
N VAL A 184 10.93 13.77 -5.44
CA VAL A 184 11.56 13.32 -4.19
C VAL A 184 12.46 12.10 -4.48
N PRO A 185 13.53 11.86 -3.71
CA PRO A 185 13.99 12.69 -2.60
C PRO A 185 14.54 14.04 -3.10
N ASN A 186 14.35 15.09 -2.32
CA ASN A 186 14.96 16.41 -2.54
C ASN A 186 15.82 16.68 -1.30
N ILE A 187 17.15 16.62 -1.49
CA ILE A 187 18.11 16.45 -0.38
C ILE A 187 18.98 17.70 -0.26
N PHE A 188 19.18 18.15 0.98
CA PHE A 188 20.06 19.24 1.33
C PHE A 188 21.13 18.77 2.30
N ILE A 189 22.37 19.22 2.09
CA ILE A 189 23.50 19.05 3.02
C ILE A 189 24.09 20.42 3.28
N ASN A 190 24.18 20.83 4.55
CA ASN A 190 24.71 22.12 4.99
C ASN A 190 24.15 23.28 4.13
N LYS A 191 22.81 23.34 4.04
CA LYS A 191 22.03 24.32 3.26
C LYS A 191 22.16 24.21 1.73
N THR A 192 23.02 23.34 1.22
CA THR A 192 23.24 23.14 -0.22
C THR A 192 22.32 22.03 -0.75
N HIS A 193 21.54 22.33 -1.78
CA HIS A 193 20.71 21.33 -2.46
C HIS A 193 21.59 20.42 -3.32
N ILE A 194 21.52 19.11 -3.09
CA ILE A 194 22.34 18.12 -3.82
C ILE A 194 21.56 17.34 -4.87
N GLY A 195 20.24 17.55 -4.99
CA GLY A 195 19.37 16.83 -5.92
C GLY A 195 18.68 15.61 -5.30
N GLY A 196 18.34 14.64 -6.16
CA GLY A 196 17.68 13.39 -5.77
C GLY A 196 18.61 12.20 -5.55
N CYS A 197 18.04 10.99 -5.63
CA CYS A 197 18.74 9.76 -5.27
C CYS A 197 20.00 9.50 -6.11
N ASP A 198 19.93 9.67 -7.43
CA ASP A 198 21.09 9.43 -8.32
C ASP A 198 22.24 10.38 -8.03
N ALA A 199 21.94 11.66 -7.77
CA ALA A 199 22.95 12.65 -7.41
C ALA A 199 23.59 12.32 -6.05
N THR A 200 22.78 11.88 -5.09
CA THR A 200 23.27 11.40 -3.79
C THR A 200 24.20 10.19 -3.97
N LEU A 201 23.77 9.16 -4.72
CA LEU A 201 24.58 7.98 -4.98
C LEU A 201 25.91 8.34 -5.65
N LYS A 202 25.88 9.23 -6.63
CA LYS A 202 27.09 9.70 -7.30
C LYS A 202 28.05 10.38 -6.34
N LEU A 203 27.57 11.24 -5.44
CA LEU A 203 28.40 11.89 -4.42
C LEU A 203 28.99 10.89 -3.40
N PHE A 204 28.26 9.82 -3.09
CA PHE A 204 28.79 8.71 -2.29
C PHE A 204 29.86 7.92 -3.04
N ASP A 205 29.67 7.68 -4.34
CA ASP A 205 30.60 6.93 -5.17
C ASP A 205 31.89 7.72 -5.44
N THR A 206 31.81 9.06 -5.61
CA THR A 206 32.98 9.93 -5.78
C THR A 206 33.64 10.33 -4.45
N GLY A 207 32.96 10.08 -3.32
CA GLY A 207 33.41 10.49 -1.98
C GLY A 207 33.25 11.98 -1.68
N GLU A 208 32.75 12.79 -2.63
CA GLU A 208 32.45 14.21 -2.45
C GLU A 208 31.42 14.45 -1.34
N ILE A 209 30.54 13.48 -1.07
CA ILE A 209 29.55 13.56 0.01
C ILE A 209 30.18 13.87 1.36
N PHE A 210 31.36 13.32 1.65
CA PHE A 210 32.04 13.52 2.94
C PHE A 210 32.57 14.95 3.08
N GLN A 211 32.97 15.58 1.97
CA GLN A 211 33.37 16.99 1.96
C GLN A 211 32.15 17.88 2.22
N MET A 212 31.01 17.58 1.60
CA MET A 212 29.78 18.35 1.79
C MET A 212 29.21 18.22 3.21
N LEU A 213 29.33 17.05 3.84
CA LEU A 213 28.90 16.80 5.22
C LEU A 213 29.75 17.55 6.26
N THR A 214 30.92 18.06 5.86
CA THR A 214 31.78 18.86 6.72
C THR A 214 31.28 20.31 6.71
N PRO A 215 30.84 20.90 7.84
CA PRO A 215 30.32 22.26 7.84
C PRO A 215 31.38 23.27 7.37
N SER A 216 31.01 24.15 6.44
CA SER A 216 31.81 25.32 6.07
C SER A 216 31.71 26.37 7.17
N MET A 217 32.73 26.49 8.01
CA MET A 217 32.90 27.61 8.94
C MET A 217 33.42 28.84 8.18
N GLU A 218 32.67 29.94 8.22
CA GLU A 218 33.28 31.28 8.18
C GLU A 218 33.95 31.52 9.56
N VAL A 219 35.29 31.64 9.50
CA VAL A 219 36.33 32.19 10.41
C VAL A 219 35.83 32.86 11.72
N GLU A 220 36.39 32.67 12.92
CA GLU A 220 37.75 32.35 13.39
C GLU A 220 37.75 31.47 14.65
N GLU A 221 38.33 30.27 14.58
CA GLU A 221 39.27 29.78 15.59
C GLU A 221 40.38 29.05 14.82
N THR A 222 41.61 29.54 14.96
CA THR A 222 42.79 28.96 14.30
C THR A 222 43.04 27.55 14.83
N PHE A 223 42.92 26.53 13.97
CA PHE A 223 43.30 25.16 14.31
C PHE A 223 44.78 25.13 14.74
N ASP A 224 45.02 24.94 16.04
CA ASP A 224 46.35 24.73 16.62
C ASP A 224 46.71 23.23 16.61
N PRO A 225 47.62 22.79 15.71
CA PRO A 225 47.99 21.39 15.61
C PRO A 225 48.70 20.87 16.86
N ALA A 226 49.39 21.72 17.62
CA ALA A 226 50.13 21.30 18.81
C ALA A 226 49.19 20.90 19.95
N SER A 227 48.17 21.74 20.22
CA SER A 227 47.12 21.42 21.18
C SER A 227 46.35 20.14 20.80
N PHE A 228 45.99 20.00 19.51
CA PHE A 228 45.32 18.80 18.99
C PHE A 228 46.14 17.51 19.19
N ILE A 229 47.42 17.51 18.83
CA ILE A 229 48.32 16.36 19.00
C ILE A 229 48.43 15.98 20.47
N ASN A 230 48.60 16.96 21.37
CA ASN A 230 48.74 16.71 22.80
C ASN A 230 47.46 16.13 23.40
N GLY A 231 46.29 16.62 23.00
CA GLY A 231 45.00 16.11 23.47
C GLY A 231 44.77 14.65 23.08
N GLU A 232 45.03 14.30 21.81
CA GLU A 232 44.86 12.94 21.31
C GLU A 232 45.83 11.95 21.99
N ILE A 233 47.10 12.34 22.16
CA ILE A 233 48.13 11.53 22.83
C ILE A 233 47.82 11.33 24.32
N ALA A 234 47.25 12.34 24.99
CA ALA A 234 46.93 12.24 26.41
C ALA A 234 45.70 11.36 26.68
N THR A 235 44.73 11.36 25.77
CA THR A 235 43.44 10.67 25.96
C THR A 235 43.43 9.21 25.53
N ASN A 236 44.42 8.78 24.74
CA ASN A 236 44.46 7.42 24.19
C ASN A 236 45.76 6.71 24.55
N GLN A 237 45.64 5.50 25.10
CA GLN A 237 46.78 4.65 25.48
C GLN A 237 47.71 4.34 24.31
N VAL A 238 47.16 4.13 23.10
CA VAL A 238 47.94 3.93 21.87
C VAL A 238 47.41 4.87 20.80
N MET A 239 48.21 5.86 20.40
CA MET A 239 47.93 6.80 19.31
C MET A 239 48.83 6.53 18.11
N ILE A 240 48.22 6.46 16.92
CA ILE A 240 48.93 6.26 15.65
C ILE A 240 48.55 7.38 14.68
N PHE A 241 49.48 8.31 14.42
CA PHE A 241 49.34 9.23 13.29
C PHE A 241 49.83 8.54 12.03
N SER A 242 48.96 8.43 11.03
CA SER A 242 49.07 7.50 9.90
C SER A 242 48.76 8.20 8.57
N LYS A 243 49.03 7.53 7.44
CA LYS A 243 48.45 7.86 6.15
C LYS A 243 47.84 6.61 5.52
N THR A 244 46.68 6.72 4.88
CA THR A 244 45.98 5.58 4.26
C THR A 244 46.80 4.88 3.18
N THR A 245 47.66 5.64 2.50
CA THR A 245 48.54 5.15 1.43
C THR A 245 49.85 4.52 1.93
N CYS A 246 50.13 4.55 3.24
CA CYS A 246 51.40 4.09 3.78
C CYS A 246 51.34 2.61 4.23
N PRO A 247 52.02 1.67 3.53
CA PRO A 247 52.00 0.25 3.87
C PRO A 247 52.59 -0.03 5.27
N TYR A 248 53.53 0.79 5.73
CA TYR A 248 54.11 0.72 7.08
C TYR A 248 53.10 1.11 8.17
N CYS A 249 52.14 1.99 7.87
CA CYS A 249 51.06 2.32 8.80
C CYS A 249 50.08 1.15 8.94
N THR A 250 49.71 0.51 7.83
CA THR A 250 48.88 -0.70 7.82
C THR A 250 49.54 -1.81 8.63
N LYS A 251 50.82 -2.08 8.35
CA LYS A 251 51.60 -3.10 9.07
C LYS A 251 51.66 -2.84 10.57
N ALA A 252 51.89 -1.59 11.00
CA ALA A 252 51.91 -1.26 12.43
C ALA A 252 50.54 -1.44 13.11
N LYS A 253 49.46 -1.02 12.45
CA LYS A 253 48.07 -1.20 12.95
C LYS A 253 47.69 -2.67 13.05
N GLU A 254 47.99 -3.47 12.04
CA GLU A 254 47.74 -4.91 12.05
C GLU A 254 48.49 -5.59 13.20
N LYS A 255 49.70 -5.13 13.52
CA LYS A 255 50.46 -5.67 14.63
C LYS A 255 49.82 -5.39 15.99
N PHE A 256 49.29 -4.19 16.24
CA PHE A 256 48.49 -3.92 17.44
C PHE A 256 47.16 -4.71 17.44
N LYS A 257 46.49 -4.88 16.28
CA LYS A 257 45.30 -5.74 16.18
C LYS A 257 45.61 -7.21 16.49
N SER A 258 46.80 -7.70 16.11
CA SER A 258 47.19 -9.11 16.33
C SER A 258 47.31 -9.50 17.80
N ILE A 259 47.50 -8.54 18.69
CA ILE A 259 47.49 -8.73 20.15
C ILE A 259 46.20 -8.22 20.80
N ASN A 260 45.17 -7.92 20.00
CA ASN A 260 43.89 -7.37 20.44
C ASN A 260 44.03 -6.05 21.24
N GLN A 261 45.07 -5.26 20.98
CA GLN A 261 45.28 -3.97 21.64
C GLN A 261 44.49 -2.88 20.90
N SER A 262 43.63 -2.17 21.62
CA SER A 262 42.91 -1.01 21.09
C SER A 262 43.87 0.17 20.86
N PHE A 263 43.73 0.83 19.71
CA PHE A 263 44.44 2.06 19.38
C PHE A 263 43.51 3.02 18.63
N LYS A 264 43.83 4.32 18.69
CA LYS A 264 43.22 5.35 17.87
C LYS A 264 44.21 5.76 16.78
N ALA A 265 43.73 5.82 15.53
CA ALA A 265 44.54 6.25 14.39
C ALA A 265 43.95 7.52 13.75
N ILE A 266 44.84 8.45 13.39
CA ILE A 266 44.50 9.69 12.68
C ILE A 266 45.20 9.65 11.31
N GLU A 267 44.40 9.63 10.24
CA GLU A 267 44.92 9.58 8.86
C GLU A 267 45.21 11.00 8.35
N LEU A 268 46.47 11.40 8.39
CA LEU A 268 46.92 12.75 8.02
C LEU A 268 46.64 13.10 6.56
N ASP A 269 46.64 12.12 5.65
CA ASP A 269 46.33 12.34 4.24
C ASP A 269 44.84 12.59 3.96
N LEU A 270 43.96 12.24 4.90
CA LEU A 270 42.52 12.53 4.81
C LEU A 270 42.15 13.89 5.42
N LEU A 271 43.11 14.60 6.03
CA LEU A 271 42.88 15.87 6.76
C LEU A 271 43.28 17.13 5.97
N GLY A 272 43.57 17.01 4.67
CA GLY A 272 43.95 18.15 3.82
C GLY A 272 45.11 18.97 4.38
N ASP A 273 45.00 20.31 4.34
CA ASP A 273 46.04 21.24 4.83
C ASP A 273 46.34 21.06 6.34
N ASN A 274 45.33 20.69 7.14
CA ASN A 274 45.51 20.42 8.56
C ASN A 274 46.34 19.16 8.80
N GLY A 275 46.24 18.16 7.92
CA GLY A 275 47.12 16.99 7.92
C GLY A 275 48.59 17.35 7.77
N THR A 276 48.90 18.29 6.87
CA THR A 276 50.27 18.81 6.68
C THR A 276 50.73 19.61 7.90
N LYS A 277 49.86 20.44 8.48
CA LYS A 277 50.16 21.21 9.71
C LYS A 277 50.41 20.30 10.92
N ILE A 278 49.58 19.26 11.12
CA ILE A 278 49.79 18.23 12.14
C ILE A 278 51.09 17.48 11.89
N GLN A 279 51.41 17.13 10.63
CA GLN A 279 52.64 16.41 10.31
C GLN A 279 53.90 17.26 10.63
N ASN A 280 53.84 18.58 10.42
CA ASN A 280 54.91 19.48 10.81
C ASN A 280 55.01 19.63 12.34
N ALA A 281 53.90 19.79 13.05
CA ALA A 281 53.91 19.87 14.52
C ALA A 281 54.31 18.53 15.18
N LEU A 282 53.97 17.39 14.58
CA LEU A 282 54.46 16.07 15.00
C LEU A 282 55.97 15.98 14.82
N PHE A 283 56.52 16.53 13.73
CA PHE A 283 57.97 16.58 13.53
C PHE A 283 58.66 17.41 14.62
N GLU A 284 58.10 18.56 14.98
CA GLU A 284 58.62 19.38 16.09
C GLU A 284 58.54 18.66 17.44
N LYS A 285 57.46 17.92 17.70
CA LYS A 285 57.26 17.20 18.98
C LYS A 285 58.06 15.91 19.12
N SER A 286 58.18 15.15 18.03
CA SER A 286 58.66 13.76 18.04
C SER A 286 60.04 13.58 17.37
N GLY A 287 60.49 14.60 16.63
CA GLY A 287 61.65 14.52 15.74
C GLY A 287 61.42 13.69 14.48
N GLN A 288 60.22 13.14 14.28
CA GLN A 288 59.90 12.24 13.16
C GLN A 288 58.83 12.82 12.24
N LYS A 289 59.20 13.12 10.99
CA LYS A 289 58.29 13.65 9.97
C LYS A 289 57.51 12.55 9.25
N THR A 290 58.03 11.32 9.26
CA THR A 290 57.45 10.16 8.55
C THR A 290 56.35 9.49 9.38
N VAL A 291 55.40 8.86 8.68
CA VAL A 291 54.34 8.04 9.28
C VAL A 291 54.63 6.54 9.10
N PRO A 292 54.18 5.65 10.00
CA PRO A 292 53.37 5.96 11.18
C PRO A 292 54.21 6.66 12.25
N ASN A 293 53.60 7.57 13.01
CA ASN A 293 54.21 8.24 14.15
C ASN A 293 53.39 7.85 15.39
N ILE A 294 53.97 7.00 16.25
CA ILE A 294 53.21 6.21 17.22
C ILE A 294 53.60 6.59 18.65
N PHE A 295 52.58 6.72 19.51
CA PHE A 295 52.72 7.00 20.93
C PHE A 295 52.03 5.93 21.76
N ILE A 296 52.67 5.50 22.86
CA ILE A 296 52.08 4.61 23.86
C ILE A 296 52.19 5.27 25.22
N ASN A 297 51.08 5.38 25.96
CA ASN A 297 50.99 6.04 27.27
C ASN A 297 51.62 7.45 27.25
N GLY A 298 51.32 8.23 26.22
CA GLY A 298 51.87 9.58 26.05
C GLY A 298 53.30 9.65 25.49
N LYS A 299 54.05 8.54 25.46
CA LYS A 299 55.46 8.50 25.04
C LYS A 299 55.61 8.13 23.57
N HIS A 300 56.37 8.91 22.81
CA HIS A 300 56.70 8.61 21.41
C HIS A 300 57.58 7.35 21.34
N ILE A 301 57.16 6.38 20.52
CA ILE A 301 57.89 5.11 20.32
C ILE A 301 58.50 4.98 18.92
N GLY A 302 58.23 5.92 18.01
CA GLY A 302 58.75 5.93 16.64
C GLY A 302 57.76 5.39 15.61
N GLY A 303 58.28 4.98 14.45
CA GLY A 303 57.49 4.43 13.35
C GLY A 303 57.38 2.90 13.31
N CYS A 304 57.14 2.37 12.11
CA CYS A 304 56.84 0.95 11.94
C CYS A 304 58.00 0.05 12.40
N ASP A 305 59.24 0.35 12.04
CA ASP A 305 60.39 -0.50 12.41
C ASP A 305 60.64 -0.52 13.92
N ALA A 306 60.51 0.65 14.57
CA ALA A 306 60.59 0.74 16.02
C ALA A 306 59.46 -0.05 16.70
N THR A 307 58.25 0.01 16.14
CA THR A 307 57.11 -0.79 16.62
C THR A 307 57.39 -2.27 16.44
N MET A 308 57.82 -2.73 15.26
CA MET A 308 58.13 -4.14 15.01
C MET A 308 59.22 -4.65 15.95
N LYS A 309 60.29 -3.88 16.15
CA LYS A 309 61.36 -4.23 17.08
C LYS A 309 60.85 -4.42 18.51
N LEU A 310 59.95 -3.55 18.98
CA LEU A 310 59.31 -3.70 20.30
C LEU A 310 58.43 -4.95 20.39
N PHE A 311 57.80 -5.39 19.30
CA PHE A 311 57.04 -6.64 19.24
C PHE A 311 57.96 -7.87 19.15
N GLU A 312 59.11 -7.76 18.47
CA GLU A 312 60.10 -8.84 18.31
C GLU A 312 60.89 -9.10 19.59
N ASP A 313 61.31 -8.05 20.29
CA ASP A 313 62.04 -8.15 21.56
C ASP A 313 61.12 -8.29 22.79
N GLY A 314 59.79 -8.29 22.57
CA GLY A 314 58.77 -8.43 23.61
C GLY A 314 58.64 -7.23 24.54
N SER A 315 59.34 -6.13 24.28
CA SER A 315 59.30 -4.90 25.10
C SER A 315 57.98 -4.14 24.96
N ILE A 316 57.22 -4.38 23.88
CA ILE A 316 55.90 -3.77 23.66
C ILE A 316 54.93 -4.11 24.79
N THR A 317 54.97 -5.34 25.29
CA THR A 317 54.11 -5.78 26.39
C THR A 317 54.47 -5.05 27.67
N LYS A 318 55.75 -4.73 27.91
CA LYS A 318 56.18 -3.91 29.06
C LYS A 318 55.78 -2.45 28.93
N LEU A 319 55.80 -1.88 27.71
CA LEU A 319 55.34 -0.51 27.46
C LEU A 319 53.82 -0.37 27.63
N LEU A 320 53.08 -1.42 27.29
CA LEU A 320 51.63 -1.51 27.50
C LEU A 320 51.27 -1.90 28.96
N ALA A 321 52.15 -2.62 29.66
CA ALA A 321 51.89 -3.18 31.01
C ALA A 321 52.62 -2.49 32.19
N ALA A 322 53.50 -1.51 31.96
CA ALA A 322 54.08 -0.73 33.06
C ALA A 322 52.95 0.02 33.81
N THR A 323 52.61 -0.29 35.07
CA THR A 323 53.31 -1.14 36.09
C THR A 323 52.31 -1.62 37.19
N PRO A 324 52.52 -2.70 38.02
CA PRO A 324 53.65 -3.64 38.16
C PRO A 324 53.33 -5.14 37.92
N SER A 325 54.41 -5.93 37.70
CA SER A 325 54.60 -7.39 37.94
C SER A 325 53.73 -8.40 37.15
N THR A 326 54.18 -9.55 36.64
CA THR A 326 55.43 -10.35 36.76
C THR A 326 55.45 -11.44 35.66
N SER A 327 56.63 -11.67 35.07
CA SER A 327 57.25 -12.92 34.53
C SER A 327 56.39 -14.05 33.87
N SER A 328 56.60 -14.33 32.56
CA SER A 328 57.40 -15.45 31.96
C SER A 328 56.59 -16.75 31.77
N SER A 329 56.69 -17.60 30.74
CA SER A 329 57.77 -17.98 29.81
C SER A 329 57.21 -18.84 28.64
N SER A 330 58.04 -18.98 27.59
CA SER A 330 57.96 -19.69 26.28
C SER A 330 57.65 -21.21 26.30
N VAL A 331 57.33 -21.95 25.22
CA VAL A 331 58.25 -22.44 24.12
C VAL A 331 57.50 -23.30 23.04
N SER A 332 57.95 -23.12 21.77
CA SER A 332 58.09 -23.97 20.54
C SER A 332 56.97 -24.77 19.83
N ASN A 333 56.97 -24.55 18.50
CA ASN A 333 56.36 -25.28 17.37
C ASN A 333 56.87 -26.72 17.12
N THR A 334 56.08 -27.55 16.42
CA THR A 334 56.49 -28.27 15.19
C THR A 334 55.31 -28.90 14.43
N ASN A 335 55.32 -28.80 13.08
CA ASN A 335 54.30 -29.24 12.13
C ASN A 335 54.59 -30.65 11.58
N VAL A 336 53.62 -31.58 11.60
CA VAL A 336 53.57 -32.80 10.75
C VAL A 336 52.09 -33.14 10.44
N GLU A 337 51.75 -33.40 9.18
CA GLU A 337 50.41 -33.80 8.70
C GLU A 337 50.30 -35.33 8.52
N GLN A 338 49.16 -35.95 8.90
CA GLN A 338 48.89 -37.40 8.73
C GLN A 338 47.43 -37.64 8.29
N ILE A 339 47.16 -38.70 7.51
CA ILE A 339 45.81 -39.04 6.97
C ILE A 339 45.49 -40.53 7.22
N ILE A 340 44.23 -40.83 7.57
CA ILE A 340 43.70 -42.19 7.74
C ILE A 340 42.71 -42.51 6.61
N LEU A 341 42.85 -43.66 5.95
CA LEU A 341 41.90 -44.18 4.95
C LEU A 341 41.59 -45.65 5.26
N ASN A 342 40.31 -46.00 5.38
CA ASN A 342 39.81 -47.37 5.54
C ASN A 342 40.49 -48.21 6.64
N ASN A 343 40.54 -47.69 7.88
CA ASN A 343 41.16 -48.34 9.05
C ASN A 343 42.66 -48.68 8.90
N LYS A 344 43.40 -47.91 8.10
CA LYS A 344 44.85 -48.03 7.93
C LYS A 344 45.51 -46.65 8.11
N LEU A 345 46.62 -46.60 8.85
CA LEU A 345 47.40 -45.37 9.12
C LEU A 345 48.39 -45.10 7.97
N VAL A 346 48.31 -43.94 7.32
CA VAL A 346 49.26 -43.54 6.27
C VAL A 346 50.01 -42.27 6.72
N VAL A 347 51.34 -42.38 6.83
CA VAL A 347 52.22 -41.31 7.32
C VAL A 347 53.01 -40.70 6.16
N PHE A 348 53.08 -39.37 6.09
CA PHE A 348 53.79 -38.64 5.03
C PHE A 348 55.03 -37.91 5.59
N GLY A 349 56.23 -38.36 5.23
CA GLY A 349 57.50 -37.71 5.61
C GLY A 349 58.61 -38.68 6.01
N GLU A 350 59.86 -38.17 6.18
CA GLU A 350 60.94 -38.95 6.77
C GLU A 350 60.62 -39.25 8.24
N VAL A 351 60.42 -40.52 8.53
CA VAL A 351 60.18 -41.05 9.87
C VAL A 351 61.54 -41.13 10.57
N ASP A 352 61.70 -40.40 11.67
CA ASP A 352 62.92 -40.46 12.47
C ASP A 352 63.10 -41.85 13.11
N ASP A 353 64.32 -42.16 13.56
CA ASP A 353 64.64 -43.49 14.10
C ASP A 353 63.86 -43.82 15.39
N LYS A 354 63.29 -42.80 16.05
CA LYS A 354 62.48 -42.93 17.26
C LYS A 354 61.08 -43.41 16.93
N LEU A 355 60.44 -42.83 15.92
CA LEU A 355 59.12 -43.23 15.44
C LEU A 355 59.18 -44.59 14.70
N LYS A 356 60.31 -44.92 14.07
CA LYS A 356 60.57 -46.28 13.54
C LYS A 356 60.60 -47.35 14.63
N GLN A 357 61.24 -47.07 15.78
CA GLN A 357 61.27 -47.99 16.92
C GLN A 357 59.89 -48.16 17.57
N GLU A 358 59.10 -47.09 17.70
CA GLU A 358 57.74 -47.16 18.24
C GLU A 358 56.81 -47.97 17.33
N LEU A 359 56.87 -47.79 16.00
CA LEU A 359 56.04 -48.53 15.06
C LEU A 359 56.41 -50.02 14.97
N GLN A 360 57.68 -50.40 15.18
CA GLN A 360 58.13 -51.79 15.20
C GLN A 360 57.49 -52.61 16.35
N SER A 361 57.02 -51.95 17.42
CA SER A 361 56.36 -52.62 18.54
C SER A 361 54.94 -53.12 18.23
N TYR A 362 54.36 -52.74 17.08
CA TYR A 362 52.97 -53.05 16.70
C TYR A 362 52.82 -54.03 15.52
N ASN A 363 53.89 -54.75 15.11
CA ASN A 363 53.89 -55.78 14.05
C ASN A 363 53.24 -55.33 12.72
N TYR A 364 53.97 -54.58 11.89
CA TYR A 364 53.55 -54.25 10.52
C TYR A 364 54.41 -54.98 9.46
N ILE A 365 53.85 -55.21 8.27
CA ILE A 365 54.58 -55.60 7.06
C ILE A 365 54.54 -54.43 6.07
N GLN A 366 55.70 -54.05 5.54
CA GLN A 366 55.85 -52.99 4.54
C GLN A 366 55.28 -53.44 3.19
N HIS A 367 54.29 -52.73 2.65
CA HIS A 367 53.83 -52.91 1.27
C HIS A 367 54.24 -51.70 0.43
N GLU A 368 55.03 -51.93 -0.62
CA GLU A 368 55.45 -50.86 -1.52
C GLU A 368 54.38 -50.53 -2.56
N LEU A 369 54.00 -49.25 -2.66
CA LEU A 369 53.26 -48.72 -3.80
C LEU A 369 54.14 -48.71 -5.06
N THR A 370 53.53 -48.98 -6.22
CA THR A 370 54.20 -49.03 -7.53
C THR A 370 54.91 -47.72 -7.89
N ASP A 371 56.12 -47.82 -8.44
CA ASP A 371 57.09 -46.73 -8.63
C ASP A 371 56.57 -45.50 -9.40
N ALA A 372 55.60 -45.68 -10.32
CA ALA A 372 55.02 -44.59 -11.10
C ALA A 372 54.22 -43.57 -10.24
N ALA A 373 53.61 -44.01 -9.14
CA ALA A 373 52.88 -43.13 -8.23
C ALA A 373 53.83 -42.37 -7.28
N LYS A 374 54.92 -43.01 -6.86
CA LYS A 374 55.98 -42.38 -6.05
C LYS A 374 56.66 -41.25 -6.83
N GLN A 375 56.92 -41.46 -8.13
CA GLN A 375 57.60 -40.47 -8.97
C GLN A 375 56.78 -39.20 -9.20
N ARG A 376 55.48 -39.32 -9.49
CA ARG A 376 54.58 -38.15 -9.66
C ARG A 376 54.40 -37.32 -8.38
N PHE A 377 54.42 -37.96 -7.21
CA PHE A 377 54.33 -37.27 -5.94
C PHE A 377 55.66 -36.59 -5.55
N TYR A 378 56.79 -37.26 -5.81
CA TYR A 378 58.12 -36.69 -5.59
C TYR A 378 58.38 -35.48 -6.50
N GLU A 379 58.01 -35.56 -7.79
CA GLU A 379 58.15 -34.45 -8.74
C GLU A 379 57.30 -33.22 -8.38
N ARG A 380 56.19 -33.40 -7.67
CA ARG A 380 55.32 -32.30 -7.21
C ARG A 380 55.69 -31.72 -5.84
N SER A 381 56.31 -32.51 -4.96
CA SER A 381 56.46 -32.15 -3.54
C SER A 381 57.88 -32.22 -2.99
N GLY A 382 58.82 -32.84 -3.72
CA GLY A 382 60.18 -33.09 -3.28
C GLY A 382 60.33 -34.13 -2.15
N LYS A 383 59.27 -34.85 -1.76
CA LYS A 383 59.26 -35.77 -0.60
C LYS A 383 58.96 -37.22 -1.00
N LYS A 384 59.66 -38.19 -0.39
CA LYS A 384 59.46 -39.64 -0.60
C LYS A 384 58.25 -40.16 0.20
N LEU A 385 57.57 -41.19 -0.32
CA LEU A 385 56.32 -41.75 0.23
C LEU A 385 56.52 -43.18 0.77
N TYR A 386 56.04 -43.47 1.99
CA TYR A 386 56.00 -44.82 2.58
C TYR A 386 54.60 -45.13 3.14
N THR A 387 54.18 -46.40 3.20
CA THR A 387 52.85 -46.82 3.67
C THR A 387 52.95 -48.04 4.59
N TYR A 388 52.27 -48.03 5.73
CA TYR A 388 52.26 -49.12 6.71
C TYR A 388 50.81 -49.51 7.08
N ILE A 389 50.53 -50.80 7.30
CA ILE A 389 49.17 -51.33 7.50
C ILE A 389 49.17 -52.30 8.70
N PHE A 390 48.23 -52.13 9.64
CA PHE A 390 48.07 -53.00 10.81
C PHE A 390 46.99 -54.08 10.59
N HIS A 391 47.20 -55.26 11.17
CA HIS A 391 46.26 -56.38 11.11
C HIS A 391 46.00 -56.94 12.52
N ASN A 392 44.76 -56.74 13.01
CA ASN A 392 44.00 -57.59 13.95
C ASN A 392 43.48 -56.94 15.24
N GLN A 393 42.15 -56.76 15.25
CA GLN A 393 41.16 -57.21 16.25
C GLN A 393 41.53 -57.24 17.75
N GLN A 394 42.05 -56.15 18.31
CA GLN A 394 41.69 -55.78 19.69
C GLN A 394 40.93 -54.46 19.68
N GLN A 395 39.73 -54.48 20.28
CA GLN A 395 38.89 -53.30 20.44
C GLN A 395 39.58 -52.31 21.39
N VAL A 396 40.09 -51.22 20.83
CA VAL A 396 40.50 -50.04 21.59
C VAL A 396 39.24 -49.34 22.08
N THR A 397 39.17 -49.01 23.37
CA THR A 397 37.98 -48.38 23.98
C THR A 397 37.96 -46.86 23.76
N VAL A 398 36.77 -46.26 23.76
CA VAL A 398 36.55 -44.84 23.42
C VAL A 398 37.35 -43.88 24.32
N ASP A 399 37.70 -44.27 25.55
CA ASP A 399 38.50 -43.43 26.45
C ASP A 399 40.00 -43.42 26.12
N GLU A 400 40.54 -44.44 25.46
CA GLU A 400 41.93 -44.47 24.95
C GLU A 400 42.07 -43.71 23.62
N LEU A 401 40.96 -43.46 22.93
CA LEU A 401 40.87 -42.63 21.72
C LEU A 401 40.62 -41.14 22.01
N LYS A 402 40.24 -40.77 23.24
CA LYS A 402 39.83 -39.41 23.61
C LYS A 402 40.95 -38.37 23.72
N THR A 403 42.22 -38.76 23.63
CA THR A 403 43.37 -37.84 23.61
C THR A 403 43.84 -37.47 22.19
N PHE A 404 43.12 -37.93 21.15
CA PHE A 404 43.40 -37.55 19.77
C PHE A 404 42.32 -36.60 19.25
N ASP A 405 42.77 -35.37 18.96
CA ASP A 405 41.96 -34.21 18.60
C ASP A 405 41.15 -34.45 17.31
N THR A 406 39.84 -34.63 17.47
CA THR A 406 38.87 -34.81 16.38
C THR A 406 37.91 -33.62 16.35
N THR A 407 37.89 -32.84 15.26
CA THR A 407 36.71 -32.58 14.39
C THR A 407 36.79 -31.26 13.59
N PHE A 408 36.99 -31.37 12.27
CA PHE A 408 36.35 -30.46 11.31
C PHE A 408 35.01 -31.08 10.91
N LEU A 409 33.89 -30.45 11.28
CA LEU A 409 32.57 -30.77 10.73
C LEU A 409 32.58 -30.43 9.23
N ASN A 410 32.14 -31.35 8.37
CA ASN A 410 31.89 -31.05 6.96
C ASN A 410 30.59 -30.22 6.85
N ILE A 411 30.74 -28.90 6.89
CA ILE A 411 29.64 -27.92 6.88
C ILE A 411 28.72 -28.10 5.67
N ASP A 412 29.30 -28.45 4.51
CA ASP A 412 28.56 -28.60 3.26
C ASP A 412 27.62 -29.80 3.29
N GLU A 413 28.09 -30.90 3.87
CA GLU A 413 27.28 -32.11 4.05
C GLU A 413 26.11 -31.86 5.00
N TYR A 414 26.33 -31.11 6.08
CA TYR A 414 25.29 -30.78 7.05
C TYR A 414 24.26 -29.79 6.50
N ILE A 415 24.70 -28.83 5.69
CA ILE A 415 23.81 -27.88 4.98
C ILE A 415 22.93 -28.63 3.96
N ASN A 416 23.50 -29.59 3.24
CA ASN A 416 22.78 -30.29 2.16
C ASN A 416 21.83 -31.40 2.68
N HIS A 417 22.10 -32.00 3.84
CA HIS A 417 21.23 -33.02 4.44
C HIS A 417 19.95 -32.46 5.10
N ASN A 418 19.89 -31.15 5.38
CA ASN A 418 18.80 -30.54 6.13
C ASN A 418 17.93 -29.64 5.26
N LYS A 419 16.60 -29.80 5.38
CA LYS A 419 15.62 -28.97 4.64
C LYS A 419 15.71 -27.50 5.04
N ILE A 420 15.77 -27.22 6.34
CA ILE A 420 16.01 -25.88 6.90
C ILE A 420 17.06 -26.05 7.99
N ILE A 421 18.14 -25.27 7.93
CA ILE A 421 19.17 -25.24 8.96
C ILE A 421 19.53 -23.81 9.34
N ILE A 422 19.70 -23.58 10.64
CA ILE A 422 20.02 -22.28 11.23
C ILE A 422 21.30 -22.39 12.04
N TYR A 423 22.37 -21.75 11.57
CA TYR A 423 23.56 -21.54 12.40
C TYR A 423 23.32 -20.32 13.30
N SER A 424 23.36 -20.54 14.61
CA SER A 424 22.82 -19.64 15.62
C SER A 424 23.83 -19.42 16.76
N LYS A 425 23.55 -18.44 17.64
CA LYS A 425 24.12 -18.39 18.99
C LYS A 425 23.01 -18.24 20.02
N THR A 426 23.12 -18.91 21.16
CA THR A 426 22.01 -18.94 22.15
C THR A 426 21.63 -17.58 22.71
N HIS A 427 22.58 -16.67 22.80
CA HIS A 427 22.40 -15.31 23.29
C HIS A 427 21.95 -14.30 22.21
N CYS A 428 21.80 -14.69 20.94
CA CYS A 428 21.45 -13.77 19.86
C CYS A 428 19.92 -13.56 19.74
N PRO A 429 19.42 -12.32 19.85
CA PRO A 429 17.99 -12.03 19.74
C PRO A 429 17.43 -12.31 18.33
N TYR A 430 18.18 -11.99 17.27
CA TYR A 430 17.78 -12.27 15.88
C TYR A 430 17.70 -13.78 15.60
N CYS A 431 18.56 -14.59 16.22
CA CYS A 431 18.45 -16.05 16.12
C CYS A 431 17.17 -16.55 16.77
N LYS A 432 16.79 -15.99 17.94
CA LYS A 432 15.52 -16.35 18.60
C LYS A 432 14.31 -15.97 17.73
N GLN A 433 14.33 -14.79 17.11
CA GLN A 433 13.26 -14.34 16.22
C GLN A 433 13.11 -15.24 14.98
N ALA A 434 14.21 -15.58 14.30
CA ALA A 434 14.16 -16.49 13.14
C ALA A 434 13.62 -17.88 13.51
N LYS A 435 14.02 -18.43 14.67
CA LYS A 435 13.50 -19.70 15.19
C LYS A 435 12.02 -19.61 15.54
N ALA A 436 11.58 -18.52 16.17
CA ALA A 436 10.18 -18.30 16.52
C ALA A 436 9.30 -18.23 15.28
N LEU A 437 9.69 -17.48 14.24
CA LEU A 437 8.95 -17.43 12.97
C LEU A 437 8.69 -18.82 12.39
N LEU A 438 9.73 -19.66 12.37
CA LEU A 438 9.62 -21.02 11.81
C LEU A 438 8.81 -21.96 12.72
N ALA A 439 8.99 -21.86 14.04
CA ALA A 439 8.28 -22.68 15.01
C ALA A 439 6.79 -22.31 15.11
N ASP A 440 6.46 -21.03 15.14
CA ASP A 440 5.08 -20.51 15.23
C ASP A 440 4.23 -20.86 13.99
N ASN A 441 4.88 -21.28 12.90
CA ASN A 441 4.24 -21.71 11.66
C ASN A 441 4.50 -23.21 11.36
N ASP A 442 4.81 -24.01 12.39
CA ASP A 442 4.95 -25.48 12.34
C ASP A 442 5.99 -26.03 11.33
N TYR A 443 7.07 -25.26 11.06
CA TYR A 443 8.17 -25.75 10.23
C TYR A 443 9.20 -26.52 11.05
N ASN A 444 9.62 -27.68 10.53
CA ASN A 444 10.77 -28.42 11.07
C ASN A 444 12.09 -27.82 10.57
N PHE A 445 12.99 -27.46 11.50
CA PHE A 445 14.32 -26.93 11.18
C PHE A 445 15.38 -27.44 12.16
N GLN A 446 16.62 -27.54 11.70
CA GLN A 446 17.79 -27.86 12.53
C GLN A 446 18.50 -26.59 13.00
N VAL A 447 19.07 -26.63 14.20
CA VAL A 447 19.81 -25.49 14.78
C VAL A 447 21.20 -25.94 15.20
N VAL A 448 22.22 -25.18 14.79
CA VAL A 448 23.60 -25.36 15.22
C VAL A 448 24.00 -24.16 16.06
N GLU A 449 24.07 -24.32 17.38
CA GLU A 449 24.44 -23.25 18.31
C GLU A 449 25.96 -23.13 18.42
N LEU A 450 26.54 -22.19 17.66
CA LEU A 450 27.99 -22.02 17.52
C LEU A 450 28.68 -21.68 18.85
N ASP A 451 27.99 -21.03 19.77
CA ASP A 451 28.52 -20.70 21.10
C ASP A 451 28.61 -21.91 22.05
N LYS A 452 27.98 -23.04 21.69
CA LYS A 452 28.04 -24.30 22.45
C LYS A 452 29.02 -25.31 21.89
N LEU A 453 29.64 -25.02 20.75
CA LEU A 453 30.57 -25.91 20.07
C LEU A 453 32.02 -25.48 20.33
N PRO A 454 32.93 -26.41 20.70
CA PRO A 454 34.36 -26.10 20.88
C PRO A 454 35.01 -25.50 19.63
N ASN A 455 34.56 -25.92 18.44
CA ASN A 455 34.99 -25.44 17.12
C ASN A 455 34.03 -24.41 16.49
N GLY A 456 33.08 -23.86 17.24
CA GLY A 456 32.05 -22.97 16.68
C GLY A 456 32.57 -21.70 16.02
N ALA A 457 33.70 -21.17 16.49
CA ALA A 457 34.37 -20.02 15.85
C ALA A 457 34.94 -20.38 14.47
N GLN A 458 35.46 -21.59 14.29
CA GLN A 458 35.99 -22.07 13.01
C GLN A 458 34.85 -22.35 12.04
N ILE A 459 33.74 -22.93 12.52
CA ILE A 459 32.52 -23.10 11.72
C ILE A 459 31.97 -21.73 11.28
N GLN A 460 31.99 -20.73 12.15
CA GLN A 460 31.55 -19.37 11.80
C GLN A 460 32.42 -18.73 10.71
N THR A 461 33.73 -18.95 10.75
CA THR A 461 34.66 -18.48 9.71
C THR A 461 34.41 -19.20 8.38
N ALA A 462 34.25 -20.52 8.39
CA ALA A 462 33.96 -21.28 7.18
C ALA A 462 32.59 -20.92 6.56
N LEU A 463 31.58 -20.64 7.39
CA LEU A 463 30.30 -20.09 6.92
C LEU A 463 30.49 -18.70 6.29
N PHE A 464 31.33 -17.84 6.86
CA PHE A 464 31.64 -16.53 6.27
C PHE A 464 32.34 -16.67 4.91
N GLU A 465 33.29 -17.58 4.76
CA GLU A 465 33.94 -17.87 3.49
C GLU A 465 32.96 -18.40 2.44
N ARG A 466 32.02 -19.26 2.83
CA ARG A 466 30.99 -19.82 1.95
C ARG A 466 29.92 -18.80 1.54
N THR A 467 29.51 -17.94 2.47
CA THR A 467 28.29 -17.12 2.31
C THR A 467 28.54 -15.63 2.17
N GLY A 468 29.73 -15.15 2.52
CA GLY A 468 30.02 -13.73 2.72
C GLY A 468 29.43 -13.14 4.01
N GLN A 469 28.71 -13.92 4.83
CA GLN A 469 28.01 -13.44 6.02
C GLN A 469 28.68 -13.94 7.32
N LYS A 470 29.22 -13.00 8.09
CA LYS A 470 29.87 -13.29 9.40
C LYS A 470 28.88 -13.37 10.55
N THR A 471 27.70 -12.77 10.40
CA THR A 471 26.67 -12.64 11.45
C THR A 471 25.80 -13.89 11.54
N VAL A 472 25.22 -14.11 12.74
CA VAL A 472 24.18 -15.12 12.99
C VAL A 472 22.82 -14.44 13.22
N PRO A 473 21.68 -15.04 12.85
CA PRO A 473 21.56 -16.38 12.28
C PRO A 473 22.11 -16.42 10.84
N ASN A 474 22.66 -17.54 10.43
CA ASN A 474 23.07 -17.81 9.04
C ASN A 474 22.23 -19.01 8.57
N ILE A 475 21.27 -18.75 7.68
CA ILE A 475 20.11 -19.62 7.44
C ILE A 475 20.20 -20.23 6.03
N PHE A 476 19.94 -21.53 5.93
CA PHE A 476 19.87 -22.24 4.66
C PHE A 476 18.56 -23.00 4.53
N ILE A 477 18.02 -23.01 3.32
CA ILE A 477 16.86 -23.83 2.94
C ILE A 477 17.26 -24.62 1.70
N HIS A 478 17.15 -25.96 1.77
CA HIS A 478 17.59 -26.88 0.72
C HIS A 478 19.02 -26.60 0.22
N GLY A 479 19.94 -26.41 1.16
CA GLY A 479 21.35 -26.13 0.87
C GLY A 479 21.67 -24.72 0.36
N LYS A 480 20.66 -23.91 0.03
CA LYS A 480 20.83 -22.54 -0.47
C LYS A 480 20.85 -21.54 0.68
N HIS A 481 21.85 -20.67 0.68
CA HIS A 481 21.99 -19.62 1.68
C HIS A 481 20.91 -18.55 1.47
N ILE A 482 20.14 -18.29 2.52
CA ILE A 482 19.06 -17.30 2.53
C ILE A 482 19.55 -15.96 3.06
N GLY A 483 20.46 -15.98 4.03
CA GLY A 483 20.92 -14.79 4.74
C GLY A 483 20.65 -14.88 6.24
N GLY A 484 20.42 -13.72 6.85
CA GLY A 484 20.11 -13.57 8.26
C GLY A 484 18.63 -13.51 8.59
N CYS A 485 18.31 -13.02 9.79
CA CYS A 485 16.93 -12.96 10.26
C CYS A 485 16.06 -12.05 9.40
N SER A 486 16.58 -10.90 8.96
CA SER A 486 15.85 -9.98 8.09
C SER A 486 15.54 -10.62 6.74
N ASP A 487 16.51 -11.32 6.14
CA ASP A 487 16.32 -11.99 4.85
C ASP A 487 15.27 -13.09 4.94
N LEU A 488 15.29 -13.89 6.02
CA LEU A 488 14.26 -14.91 6.26
C LEU A 488 12.86 -14.28 6.38
N LEU A 489 12.73 -13.21 7.16
CA LEU A 489 11.45 -12.49 7.30
C LEU A 489 10.98 -11.92 5.97
N ASP A 490 11.89 -11.35 5.18
CA ASP A 490 11.57 -10.79 3.86
C ASP A 490 11.06 -11.86 2.90
N ILE A 491 11.77 -12.98 2.75
CA ILE A 491 11.32 -14.05 1.85
C ILE A 491 10.03 -14.70 2.35
N TYR A 492 9.82 -14.77 3.68
CA TYR A 492 8.59 -15.31 4.27
C TYR A 492 7.39 -14.41 3.95
N HIS A 493 7.53 -13.11 4.15
CA HIS A 493 6.46 -12.15 3.89
C HIS A 493 6.16 -11.97 2.40
N ASP A 494 7.17 -12.12 1.53
CA ASP A 494 7.01 -12.00 0.08
C ASP A 494 6.51 -13.29 -0.59
N GLY A 495 6.24 -14.35 0.19
CA GLY A 495 5.85 -15.67 -0.31
C GLY A 495 6.98 -16.48 -0.96
N ARG A 496 8.14 -15.87 -1.21
CA ARG A 496 9.32 -16.53 -1.80
C ARG A 496 9.85 -17.68 -0.94
N PHE A 497 9.60 -17.66 0.37
CA PHE A 497 9.99 -18.75 1.28
C PHE A 497 9.45 -20.11 0.83
N TYR A 498 8.24 -20.16 0.25
CA TYR A 498 7.67 -21.38 -0.30
C TYR A 498 8.45 -21.87 -1.55
N ASP A 499 8.90 -20.96 -2.40
CA ASP A 499 9.75 -21.30 -3.55
C ASP A 499 11.06 -21.96 -3.10
N TYR A 500 11.65 -21.46 -2.00
CA TYR A 500 12.83 -22.08 -1.38
C TYR A 500 12.51 -23.44 -0.76
N LEU A 501 11.36 -23.60 -0.09
CA LEU A 501 10.93 -24.87 0.52
C LEU A 501 10.59 -25.96 -0.50
N ASP A 502 10.13 -25.58 -1.68
CA ASP A 502 9.78 -26.50 -2.76
C ASP A 502 10.95 -26.69 -3.75
N ASN A 503 12.09 -26.04 -3.50
CA ASN A 503 13.28 -26.05 -4.34
C ASN A 503 13.00 -25.63 -5.80
N ASN A 504 12.08 -24.68 -6.00
CA ASN A 504 11.53 -24.33 -7.31
C ASN A 504 11.84 -22.86 -7.64
N PHE A 505 13.06 -22.57 -8.10
CA PHE A 505 13.48 -21.21 -8.51
C PHE A 505 12.98 -20.86 -9.92
N GLN A 506 11.68 -20.98 -10.17
CA GLN A 506 11.11 -20.70 -11.48
C GLN A 506 10.96 -19.20 -11.72
N THR A 507 11.38 -18.76 -12.90
CA THR A 507 10.95 -17.48 -13.46
C THR A 507 9.52 -17.62 -13.95
N TYR A 508 8.59 -16.87 -13.36
CA TYR A 508 7.20 -16.84 -13.80
C TYR A 508 7.02 -15.88 -14.98
N ASP A 509 6.03 -16.15 -15.83
CA ASP A 509 5.68 -15.26 -16.94
C ASP A 509 5.16 -13.90 -16.43
N TYR A 510 4.48 -13.89 -15.27
CA TYR A 510 3.87 -12.73 -14.64
C TYR A 510 4.11 -12.69 -13.12
N ASP A 511 4.15 -11.49 -12.54
CA ASP A 511 4.08 -11.32 -11.09
C ASP A 511 2.67 -11.65 -10.57
N LEU A 512 1.65 -11.18 -11.28
CA LEU A 512 0.24 -11.34 -10.92
C LEU A 512 -0.59 -11.84 -12.11
N CYS A 513 -1.37 -12.90 -11.90
CA CYS A 513 -2.46 -13.26 -12.79
C CYS A 513 -3.80 -12.99 -12.10
N VAL A 514 -4.67 -12.22 -12.74
CA VAL A 514 -6.03 -11.93 -12.26
C VAL A 514 -7.01 -12.67 -13.16
N ILE A 515 -7.95 -13.42 -12.55
CA ILE A 515 -8.98 -14.19 -13.27
C ILE A 515 -10.33 -13.55 -12.99
N GLY A 516 -10.86 -12.81 -13.95
CA GLY A 516 -12.10 -12.05 -13.91
C GLY A 516 -11.86 -10.54 -14.11
N GLY A 517 -12.32 -10.01 -15.24
CA GLY A 517 -12.22 -8.60 -15.64
C GLY A 517 -13.35 -7.72 -15.10
N GLY A 518 -13.84 -8.02 -13.90
CA GLY A 518 -14.83 -7.21 -13.20
C GLY A 518 -14.22 -6.09 -12.36
N SER A 519 -15.06 -5.42 -11.56
CA SER A 519 -14.64 -4.26 -10.77
C SER A 519 -13.48 -4.56 -9.81
N GLY A 520 -13.52 -5.71 -9.12
CA GLY A 520 -12.42 -6.16 -8.26
C GLY A 520 -11.15 -6.47 -9.05
N GLY A 521 -11.27 -7.30 -10.09
CA GLY A 521 -10.12 -7.75 -10.87
C GLY A 521 -9.39 -6.64 -11.64
N ILE A 522 -10.12 -5.77 -12.35
CA ILE A 522 -9.52 -4.60 -13.02
C ILE A 522 -8.82 -3.69 -12.01
N SER A 523 -9.44 -3.47 -10.84
CA SER A 523 -8.83 -2.61 -9.82
C SER A 523 -7.53 -3.19 -9.26
N ALA A 524 -7.49 -4.51 -9.01
CA ALA A 524 -6.31 -5.21 -8.54
C ALA A 524 -5.21 -5.21 -9.61
N ALA A 525 -5.56 -5.50 -10.86
CA ALA A 525 -4.63 -5.51 -11.98
C ALA A 525 -3.97 -4.13 -12.19
N LYS A 526 -4.77 -3.05 -12.20
CA LYS A 526 -4.28 -1.67 -12.31
C LYS A 526 -3.40 -1.26 -11.13
N GLU A 527 -3.80 -1.62 -9.90
CA GLU A 527 -3.01 -1.32 -8.70
C GLU A 527 -1.65 -2.02 -8.76
N ALA A 528 -1.59 -3.29 -9.20
CA ALA A 528 -0.35 -4.04 -9.32
C ALA A 528 0.55 -3.47 -10.43
N ALA A 529 -0.02 -3.17 -11.60
CA ALA A 529 0.70 -2.54 -12.71
C ALA A 529 1.31 -1.19 -12.31
N SER A 530 0.60 -0.40 -11.48
CA SER A 530 1.12 0.87 -10.94
C SER A 530 2.37 0.72 -10.07
N MET A 531 2.65 -0.51 -9.60
CA MET A 531 3.83 -0.89 -8.83
C MET A 531 4.88 -1.59 -9.69
N ASN A 532 4.83 -1.41 -11.02
CA ASN A 532 5.70 -2.04 -12.02
C ASN A 532 5.68 -3.56 -11.99
N LYS A 533 4.55 -4.16 -11.58
CA LYS A 533 4.35 -5.61 -11.68
C LYS A 533 3.85 -5.97 -13.07
N LYS A 534 4.35 -7.09 -13.60
CA LYS A 534 3.87 -7.67 -14.85
C LYS A 534 2.58 -8.44 -14.56
N VAL A 535 1.50 -8.02 -15.22
CA VAL A 535 0.15 -8.52 -14.90
C VAL A 535 -0.50 -9.16 -16.13
N ALA A 536 -1.05 -10.36 -15.94
CA ALA A 536 -2.01 -10.97 -16.85
C ALA A 536 -3.41 -10.80 -16.29
N LEU A 537 -4.38 -10.37 -17.10
CA LEU A 537 -5.79 -10.33 -16.74
C LEU A 537 -6.59 -11.19 -17.72
N PHE A 538 -7.19 -12.25 -17.21
CA PHE A 538 -8.15 -13.08 -17.95
C PHE A 538 -9.57 -12.57 -17.67
N ASP A 539 -10.35 -12.33 -18.72
CA ASP A 539 -11.80 -12.13 -18.60
C ASP A 539 -12.50 -12.92 -19.69
N PHE A 540 -13.67 -13.48 -19.38
CA PHE A 540 -14.51 -14.11 -20.39
C PHE A 540 -15.96 -14.10 -19.94
N VAL A 541 -16.83 -13.60 -20.82
CA VAL A 541 -18.27 -13.57 -20.58
C VAL A 541 -18.89 -14.81 -21.21
N THR A 542 -19.18 -15.82 -20.39
CA THR A 542 -20.04 -16.92 -20.82
C THR A 542 -21.42 -16.36 -21.19
N PRO A 543 -21.98 -16.64 -22.38
CA PRO A 543 -23.31 -16.16 -22.74
C PRO A 543 -24.38 -16.53 -21.70
N SER A 544 -25.43 -15.71 -21.58
CA SER A 544 -26.65 -16.13 -20.86
C SER A 544 -27.34 -17.30 -21.58
N GLN A 545 -28.39 -17.87 -20.98
CA GLN A 545 -29.21 -18.89 -21.66
C GLN A 545 -29.83 -18.39 -22.97
N HIS A 546 -29.97 -17.06 -23.11
CA HIS A 546 -30.50 -16.39 -24.30
C HIS A 546 -29.40 -15.88 -25.25
N GLY A 547 -28.14 -16.24 -25.00
CA GLY A 547 -27.01 -15.84 -25.85
C GLY A 547 -26.51 -14.42 -25.61
N THR A 548 -27.02 -13.71 -24.60
CA THR A 548 -26.58 -12.34 -24.28
C THR A 548 -25.14 -12.37 -23.79
N VAL A 549 -24.30 -11.50 -24.38
CA VAL A 549 -22.88 -11.29 -24.04
C VAL A 549 -22.58 -9.80 -23.98
N TRP A 550 -21.49 -9.44 -23.30
CA TRP A 550 -21.06 -8.05 -23.15
C TRP A 550 -19.53 -7.95 -23.11
N GLY A 551 -19.00 -6.72 -23.08
CA GLY A 551 -17.57 -6.44 -23.08
C GLY A 551 -16.94 -6.32 -21.68
N LEU A 552 -15.64 -6.02 -21.64
CA LEU A 552 -14.85 -5.89 -20.42
C LEU A 552 -15.47 -4.91 -19.39
N GLY A 553 -15.33 -5.20 -18.09
CA GLY A 553 -15.81 -4.35 -16.99
C GLY A 553 -16.67 -5.09 -15.96
N GLY A 554 -17.05 -6.34 -16.26
CA GLY A 554 -17.83 -7.23 -15.42
C GLY A 554 -19.28 -6.80 -15.22
N THR A 555 -19.92 -7.38 -14.20
CA THR A 555 -21.36 -7.24 -13.94
C THR A 555 -21.81 -5.79 -13.80
N CYS A 556 -21.17 -5.00 -12.94
CA CYS A 556 -21.67 -3.66 -12.60
C CYS A 556 -21.75 -2.71 -13.80
N VAL A 557 -20.76 -2.79 -14.69
CA VAL A 557 -20.67 -1.95 -15.89
C VAL A 557 -21.73 -2.36 -16.90
N ASN A 558 -21.91 -3.66 -17.13
CA ASN A 558 -22.66 -4.15 -18.28
C ASN A 558 -24.12 -4.52 -17.97
N VAL A 559 -24.36 -5.14 -16.82
CA VAL A 559 -25.64 -5.79 -16.46
C VAL A 559 -26.01 -5.59 -14.98
N GLY A 560 -25.53 -4.51 -14.38
CA GLY A 560 -25.65 -4.24 -12.95
C GLY A 560 -25.85 -2.76 -12.66
N CYS A 561 -25.03 -2.20 -11.78
CA CYS A 561 -25.24 -0.86 -11.21
C CYS A 561 -25.44 0.25 -12.25
N ILE A 562 -24.64 0.26 -13.33
CA ILE A 562 -24.70 1.30 -14.36
C ILE A 562 -26.03 1.29 -15.11
N PRO A 563 -26.42 0.21 -15.83
CA PRO A 563 -27.71 0.19 -16.49
C PRO A 563 -28.86 0.29 -15.48
N LYS A 564 -28.81 -0.42 -14.34
CA LYS A 564 -29.84 -0.34 -13.29
C LYS A 564 -30.14 1.11 -12.89
N LYS A 565 -29.11 1.93 -12.58
CA LYS A 565 -29.32 3.31 -12.13
C LYS A 565 -29.81 4.23 -13.26
N LEU A 566 -29.43 3.96 -14.52
CA LEU A 566 -29.93 4.71 -15.67
C LEU A 566 -31.40 4.40 -15.97
N PHE A 567 -31.83 3.14 -15.84
CA PHE A 567 -33.24 2.76 -15.95
C PHE A 567 -34.07 3.32 -14.79
N HIS A 568 -33.55 3.27 -13.56
CA HIS A 568 -34.14 3.93 -12.40
C HIS A 568 -34.31 5.45 -12.60
N ARG A 569 -33.30 6.15 -13.14
CA ARG A 569 -33.47 7.58 -13.45
C ARG A 569 -34.54 7.82 -14.50
N ALA A 570 -34.64 6.96 -15.52
CA ALA A 570 -35.69 7.06 -16.53
C ALA A 570 -37.10 6.88 -15.94
N SER A 571 -37.27 5.95 -14.98
CA SER A 571 -38.55 5.80 -14.28
C SER A 571 -38.88 7.00 -13.41
N LEU A 572 -37.92 7.55 -12.67
CA LEU A 572 -38.12 8.77 -11.87
C LEU A 572 -38.51 9.97 -12.74
N LEU A 573 -37.87 10.15 -13.90
CA LEU A 573 -38.24 11.21 -14.85
C LEU A 573 -39.68 11.07 -15.37
N ASN A 574 -40.16 9.85 -15.57
CA ASN A 574 -41.54 9.61 -15.99
C ASN A 574 -42.54 9.92 -14.87
N GLU A 575 -42.17 9.65 -13.61
CA GLU A 575 -42.96 10.09 -12.44
C GLU A 575 -42.95 11.61 -12.29
N GLU A 576 -41.79 12.27 -12.36
CA GLU A 576 -41.63 13.73 -12.29
C GLU A 576 -42.47 14.43 -13.38
N ALA A 577 -42.54 13.88 -14.60
CA ALA A 577 -43.40 14.40 -15.65
C ALA A 577 -44.91 14.28 -15.35
N THR A 578 -45.30 13.49 -14.35
CA THR A 578 -46.68 13.39 -13.86
C THR A 578 -47.01 14.52 -12.89
N THR A 579 -46.05 14.88 -12.03
CA THR A 579 -46.25 15.86 -10.96
C THR A 579 -45.83 17.27 -11.38
N SER A 580 -45.21 17.43 -12.54
CA SER A 580 -44.72 18.71 -13.07
C SER A 580 -45.82 19.77 -13.23
N ASP A 581 -47.08 19.36 -13.44
CA ASP A 581 -48.23 20.28 -13.53
C ASP A 581 -48.43 21.09 -12.24
N ASN A 582 -48.15 20.49 -11.07
CA ASN A 582 -48.22 21.18 -9.78
C ASN A 582 -47.21 22.33 -9.67
N PHE A 583 -46.14 22.27 -10.47
CA PHE A 583 -45.11 23.31 -10.59
C PHE A 583 -45.32 24.23 -11.80
N GLY A 584 -46.44 24.09 -12.53
CA GLY A 584 -46.78 24.91 -13.70
C GLY A 584 -46.18 24.42 -15.03
N PHE A 585 -45.61 23.21 -15.08
CA PHE A 585 -45.06 22.63 -16.31
C PHE A 585 -46.00 21.59 -16.91
N HIS A 586 -46.48 21.85 -18.13
CA HIS A 586 -47.31 20.91 -18.89
C HIS A 586 -46.47 20.03 -19.82
N MET A 587 -46.09 18.85 -19.34
CA MET A 587 -45.25 17.90 -20.07
C MET A 587 -46.07 16.79 -20.73
N LYS A 588 -45.78 16.46 -21.99
CA LYS A 588 -46.37 15.29 -22.65
C LYS A 588 -45.55 14.04 -22.31
N LYS A 589 -46.17 13.05 -21.65
CA LYS A 589 -45.53 11.74 -21.41
C LYS A 589 -45.35 10.99 -22.72
N SER A 590 -44.09 10.67 -23.04
CA SER A 590 -43.74 9.83 -24.18
C SER A 590 -42.45 9.08 -23.85
N PHE A 591 -42.54 7.76 -23.73
CA PHE A 591 -41.40 6.88 -23.45
C PHE A 591 -41.23 5.85 -24.56
N THR A 592 -39.98 5.59 -24.94
CA THR A 592 -39.62 4.57 -25.94
C THR A 592 -38.49 3.69 -25.39
N TRP A 593 -38.81 2.43 -25.08
CA TRP A 593 -37.87 1.43 -24.55
C TRP A 593 -36.58 1.35 -25.36
N LYS A 594 -36.71 1.19 -26.68
CA LYS A 594 -35.58 1.02 -27.60
C LYS A 594 -34.59 2.20 -27.53
N THR A 595 -35.09 3.43 -27.41
CA THR A 595 -34.25 4.63 -27.27
C THR A 595 -33.43 4.59 -25.99
N LEU A 596 -34.05 4.20 -24.86
CA LEU A 596 -33.33 4.06 -23.59
C LEU A 596 -32.25 2.96 -23.69
N VAL A 597 -32.62 1.77 -24.16
CA VAL A 597 -31.68 0.65 -24.31
C VAL A 597 -30.52 1.02 -25.22
N ASP A 598 -30.76 1.62 -26.39
CA ASP A 598 -29.71 2.00 -27.32
C ASP A 598 -28.71 2.99 -26.71
N ASN A 599 -29.21 3.98 -25.97
CA ASN A 599 -28.36 4.98 -25.31
C ASN A 599 -27.56 4.38 -24.16
N VAL A 600 -28.18 3.53 -23.35
CA VAL A 600 -27.51 2.81 -22.25
C VAL A 600 -26.43 1.88 -22.82
N GLN A 601 -26.75 1.08 -23.83
CA GLN A 601 -25.80 0.18 -24.48
C GLN A 601 -24.66 0.94 -25.18
N LYS A 602 -24.93 2.11 -25.77
CA LYS A 602 -23.89 3.00 -26.30
C LYS A 602 -22.95 3.49 -25.20
N TYR A 603 -23.48 3.89 -24.04
CA TYR A 603 -22.68 4.31 -22.90
C TYR A 603 -21.82 3.17 -22.35
N ILE A 604 -22.39 1.96 -22.20
CA ILE A 604 -21.67 0.76 -21.77
C ILE A 604 -20.53 0.41 -22.72
N ARG A 605 -20.77 0.40 -24.04
CA ARG A 605 -19.72 0.16 -25.04
C ARG A 605 -18.55 1.15 -24.91
N ASN A 606 -18.85 2.42 -24.63
CA ASN A 606 -17.81 3.41 -24.39
C ASN A 606 -17.00 3.10 -23.11
N LEU A 607 -17.65 2.63 -22.04
CA LEU A 607 -16.95 2.17 -20.83
C LEU A 607 -16.08 0.96 -21.10
N ASN A 608 -16.57 -0.05 -21.85
CA ASN A 608 -15.78 -1.22 -22.22
C ASN A 608 -14.50 -0.81 -22.97
N ASN A 609 -14.64 0.02 -24.00
CA ASN A 609 -13.52 0.54 -24.79
C ASN A 609 -12.53 1.35 -23.92
N ASN A 610 -13.03 2.10 -22.95
CA ASN A 610 -12.18 2.85 -22.04
C ASN A 610 -11.39 1.92 -21.12
N TYR A 611 -12.00 0.86 -20.58
CA TYR A 611 -11.28 -0.13 -19.78
C TYR A 611 -10.19 -0.83 -20.58
N GLU A 612 -10.46 -1.24 -21.82
CA GLU A 612 -9.45 -1.87 -22.67
C GLU A 612 -8.25 -0.94 -22.90
N LYS A 613 -8.50 0.33 -23.24
CA LYS A 613 -7.45 1.37 -23.39
C LYS A 613 -6.69 1.61 -22.08
N GLU A 614 -7.37 1.57 -20.94
CA GLU A 614 -6.71 1.70 -19.64
C GLU A 614 -5.80 0.51 -19.34
N LEU A 615 -6.20 -0.72 -19.66
CA LEU A 615 -5.36 -1.90 -19.49
C LEU A 615 -4.12 -1.82 -20.38
N GLU A 616 -4.29 -1.48 -21.65
CA GLU A 616 -3.19 -1.28 -22.62
C GLU A 616 -2.21 -0.20 -22.13
N LYS A 617 -2.73 0.96 -21.71
CA LYS A 617 -1.92 2.06 -21.17
C LYS A 617 -1.09 1.65 -19.95
N ASN A 618 -1.63 0.75 -19.12
CA ASN A 618 -0.93 0.24 -17.93
C ASN A 618 -0.07 -1.00 -18.22
N LYS A 619 0.08 -1.40 -19.50
CA LYS A 619 0.85 -2.59 -19.92
C LYS A 619 0.39 -3.87 -19.23
N ILE A 620 -0.91 -4.02 -19.05
CA ILE A 620 -1.53 -5.24 -18.54
C ILE A 620 -1.88 -6.12 -19.74
N ASP A 621 -1.37 -7.35 -19.75
CA ASP A 621 -1.69 -8.31 -20.81
C ASP A 621 -3.12 -8.83 -20.59
N TYR A 622 -4.04 -8.36 -21.43
CA TYR A 622 -5.44 -8.72 -21.37
C TYR A 622 -5.73 -9.91 -22.29
N PHE A 623 -6.33 -10.96 -21.72
CA PHE A 623 -6.78 -12.15 -22.43
C PHE A 623 -8.29 -12.27 -22.31
N ASN A 624 -9.01 -12.09 -23.43
CA ASN A 624 -10.43 -12.43 -23.52
C ASN A 624 -10.59 -13.95 -23.64
N ALA A 625 -10.32 -14.67 -22.56
CA ALA A 625 -10.30 -16.13 -22.49
C ALA A 625 -10.61 -16.62 -21.08
N LYS A 626 -11.19 -17.82 -20.98
CA LYS A 626 -11.32 -18.52 -19.71
C LYS A 626 -9.96 -19.08 -19.28
N ALA A 627 -9.60 -18.86 -18.01
CA ALA A 627 -8.44 -19.47 -17.39
C ALA A 627 -8.86 -20.69 -16.54
N VAL A 628 -8.09 -21.77 -16.62
CA VAL A 628 -8.29 -22.99 -15.84
C VAL A 628 -7.00 -23.30 -15.08
N PHE A 629 -7.08 -23.52 -13.77
CA PHE A 629 -5.89 -23.87 -12.99
C PHE A 629 -5.34 -25.24 -13.43
N VAL A 630 -4.02 -25.27 -13.60
CA VAL A 630 -3.24 -26.50 -13.78
C VAL A 630 -2.62 -26.89 -12.43
N ASP A 631 -2.07 -25.90 -11.74
CA ASP A 631 -1.53 -26.00 -10.38
C ASP A 631 -1.50 -24.61 -9.71
N LYS A 632 -0.91 -24.52 -8.52
CA LYS A 632 -0.84 -23.29 -7.70
C LYS A 632 -0.10 -22.10 -8.33
N HIS A 633 0.64 -22.31 -9.43
CA HIS A 633 1.39 -21.26 -10.12
C HIS A 633 1.12 -21.18 -11.62
N ARG A 634 0.20 -21.99 -12.16
CA ARG A 634 -0.07 -22.05 -13.61
C ARG A 634 -1.55 -22.17 -13.92
N VAL A 635 -1.97 -21.40 -14.90
CA VAL A 635 -3.27 -21.55 -15.57
C VAL A 635 -3.07 -21.87 -17.04
N LYS A 636 -4.05 -22.54 -17.64
CA LYS A 636 -4.14 -22.71 -19.09
C LYS A 636 -5.35 -22.00 -19.65
N PHE A 637 -5.27 -21.66 -20.94
CA PHE A 637 -6.43 -21.21 -21.70
C PHE A 637 -7.40 -22.39 -21.83
N ALA A 638 -8.68 -22.18 -21.49
CA ALA A 638 -9.66 -23.26 -21.53
C ALA A 638 -9.76 -23.85 -22.96
N GLY A 639 -9.59 -25.17 -23.09
CA GLY A 639 -9.61 -25.86 -24.38
C GLY A 639 -8.28 -25.86 -25.14
N GLU A 640 -7.21 -25.26 -24.58
CA GLU A 640 -5.89 -25.22 -25.19
C GLU A 640 -4.82 -25.76 -24.23
N GLU A 641 -3.67 -26.18 -24.79
CA GLU A 641 -2.47 -26.58 -24.01
C GLU A 641 -1.57 -25.40 -23.66
N ARG A 642 -1.87 -24.20 -24.17
CA ARG A 642 -1.12 -22.98 -23.84
C ARG A 642 -1.30 -22.64 -22.36
N THR A 643 -0.18 -22.51 -21.64
CA THR A 643 -0.15 -22.14 -20.22
C THR A 643 0.43 -20.74 -19.99
N VAL A 644 0.04 -20.14 -18.88
CA VAL A 644 0.63 -18.92 -18.30
C VAL A 644 1.00 -19.21 -16.85
N SER A 645 2.21 -18.85 -16.46
CA SER A 645 2.70 -18.97 -15.09
C SER A 645 2.71 -17.62 -14.36
N ALA A 646 2.38 -17.62 -13.07
CA ALA A 646 2.43 -16.41 -12.25
C ALA A 646 2.83 -16.68 -10.79
N GLN A 647 3.49 -15.70 -10.16
CA GLN A 647 3.84 -15.78 -8.74
C GLN A 647 2.58 -15.81 -7.87
N ASN A 648 1.63 -14.89 -8.13
CA ASN A 648 0.38 -14.78 -7.39
C ASN A 648 -0.83 -14.79 -8.32
N PHE A 649 -1.96 -15.29 -7.81
CA PHE A 649 -3.25 -15.32 -8.49
C PHE A 649 -4.33 -14.60 -7.67
N ILE A 650 -5.18 -13.82 -8.33
CA ILE A 650 -6.41 -13.28 -7.74
C ILE A 650 -7.62 -13.80 -8.52
N ILE A 651 -8.47 -14.57 -7.86
CA ILE A 651 -9.77 -15.01 -8.37
C ILE A 651 -10.79 -13.89 -8.13
N ALA A 652 -11.27 -13.28 -9.21
CA ALA A 652 -12.22 -12.17 -9.23
C ALA A 652 -13.38 -12.40 -10.22
N VAL A 653 -13.80 -13.66 -10.36
CA VAL A 653 -14.77 -14.14 -11.36
C VAL A 653 -16.23 -13.73 -11.10
N GLY A 654 -16.50 -13.10 -9.96
CA GLY A 654 -17.84 -12.67 -9.55
C GLY A 654 -18.85 -13.82 -9.47
N GLY A 655 -20.13 -13.49 -9.63
CA GLY A 655 -21.21 -14.47 -9.78
C GLY A 655 -22.15 -14.15 -10.93
N ARG A 656 -23.02 -15.10 -11.29
CA ARG A 656 -24.04 -15.02 -12.34
C ARG A 656 -25.43 -15.34 -11.77
N PRO A 657 -26.53 -14.83 -12.36
CA PRO A 657 -27.88 -15.12 -11.90
C PRO A 657 -28.18 -16.63 -11.84
N THR A 658 -28.86 -17.06 -10.78
CA THR A 658 -29.33 -18.45 -10.62
C THR A 658 -30.69 -18.62 -11.29
N TYR A 659 -30.85 -19.72 -12.05
CA TYR A 659 -32.14 -20.14 -12.58
C TYR A 659 -32.77 -21.19 -11.65
N PRO A 660 -34.12 -21.21 -11.50
CA PRO A 660 -34.79 -22.28 -10.78
C PRO A 660 -34.73 -23.59 -11.55
N ASP A 661 -34.66 -24.71 -10.84
CA ASP A 661 -34.75 -26.05 -11.42
C ASP A 661 -36.22 -26.45 -11.60
N ILE A 662 -36.85 -25.88 -12.62
CA ILE A 662 -38.25 -26.14 -13.00
C ILE A 662 -38.38 -26.29 -14.51
N PRO A 663 -39.36 -27.08 -15.00
CA PRO A 663 -39.66 -27.15 -16.42
C PRO A 663 -39.97 -25.76 -16.99
N GLY A 664 -39.39 -25.47 -18.16
CA GLY A 664 -39.59 -24.19 -18.85
C GLY A 664 -38.78 -23.01 -18.31
N ALA A 665 -37.89 -23.19 -17.34
CA ALA A 665 -37.05 -22.09 -16.82
C ALA A 665 -36.28 -21.33 -17.91
N HIS A 666 -35.92 -21.98 -19.02
CA HIS A 666 -35.26 -21.37 -20.18
C HIS A 666 -36.13 -20.35 -20.94
N LEU A 667 -37.45 -20.32 -20.70
CA LEU A 667 -38.35 -19.30 -21.25
C LEU A 667 -38.24 -17.97 -20.51
N GLY A 668 -37.81 -17.98 -19.26
CA GLY A 668 -37.54 -16.77 -18.50
C GLY A 668 -36.13 -16.23 -18.76
N ILE A 669 -35.94 -14.96 -18.47
CA ILE A 669 -34.67 -14.24 -18.60
C ILE A 669 -34.13 -13.86 -17.21
N THR A 670 -33.00 -13.18 -17.16
CA THR A 670 -32.44 -12.63 -15.92
C THR A 670 -32.08 -11.15 -16.08
N SER A 671 -31.54 -10.53 -15.02
CA SER A 671 -30.96 -9.19 -15.11
C SER A 671 -29.85 -9.07 -16.17
N ASP A 672 -29.15 -10.18 -16.47
CA ASP A 672 -28.12 -10.20 -17.51
C ASP A 672 -28.68 -9.89 -18.90
N ASP A 673 -29.96 -10.18 -19.14
CA ASP A 673 -30.63 -10.03 -20.43
C ASP A 673 -31.44 -8.72 -20.49
N LEU A 674 -32.12 -8.38 -19.38
CA LEU A 674 -33.11 -7.30 -19.29
C LEU A 674 -32.58 -5.96 -19.81
N PHE A 675 -31.35 -5.58 -19.44
CA PHE A 675 -30.78 -4.27 -19.79
C PHE A 675 -30.39 -4.11 -21.26
N SER A 676 -30.46 -5.20 -22.04
CA SER A 676 -30.14 -5.24 -23.46
C SER A 676 -31.32 -5.71 -24.33
N LEU A 677 -32.50 -5.91 -23.72
CA LEU A 677 -33.68 -6.44 -24.38
C LEU A 677 -34.10 -5.52 -25.54
N ASN A 678 -34.17 -6.08 -26.75
CA ASN A 678 -34.42 -5.30 -27.96
C ASN A 678 -35.89 -4.83 -28.09
N LYS A 679 -36.82 -5.67 -27.67
CA LYS A 679 -38.25 -5.34 -27.55
C LYS A 679 -38.56 -4.88 -26.14
N ASP A 680 -39.62 -4.12 -25.96
CA ASP A 680 -40.13 -3.82 -24.63
C ASP A 680 -40.61 -5.11 -23.94
N PRO A 681 -40.57 -5.16 -22.59
CA PRO A 681 -40.84 -6.40 -21.86
C PRO A 681 -42.34 -6.72 -21.71
N GLY A 682 -43.26 -5.85 -22.15
CA GLY A 682 -44.69 -6.03 -21.99
C GLY A 682 -45.12 -6.18 -20.53
N LYS A 683 -46.01 -7.13 -20.25
CA LYS A 683 -46.39 -7.53 -18.89
C LYS A 683 -45.31 -8.41 -18.27
N VAL A 684 -44.80 -8.04 -17.09
CA VAL A 684 -43.58 -8.63 -16.51
C VAL A 684 -43.84 -9.29 -15.16
N LEU A 685 -43.30 -10.49 -14.97
CA LEU A 685 -43.16 -11.15 -13.67
C LEU A 685 -41.70 -11.14 -13.21
N LEU A 686 -41.45 -10.61 -12.01
CA LEU A 686 -40.18 -10.71 -11.29
C LEU A 686 -40.29 -11.85 -10.28
N VAL A 687 -39.51 -12.92 -10.44
CA VAL A 687 -39.44 -13.99 -9.46
C VAL A 687 -38.28 -13.75 -8.51
N GLY A 688 -38.60 -13.56 -7.23
CA GLY A 688 -37.64 -13.24 -6.18
C GLY A 688 -37.93 -11.91 -5.49
N ALA A 689 -37.27 -11.69 -4.36
CA ALA A 689 -37.47 -10.50 -3.52
C ALA A 689 -36.14 -9.90 -3.04
N SER A 690 -35.09 -10.09 -3.85
CA SER A 690 -33.79 -9.44 -3.67
C SER A 690 -33.86 -7.96 -4.06
N TYR A 691 -32.81 -7.19 -3.76
CA TYR A 691 -32.72 -5.81 -4.23
C TYR A 691 -32.82 -5.73 -5.75
N ILE A 692 -32.22 -6.67 -6.49
CA ILE A 692 -32.33 -6.74 -7.96
C ILE A 692 -33.80 -6.86 -8.39
N ALA A 693 -34.57 -7.75 -7.74
CA ALA A 693 -35.97 -7.96 -8.07
C ALA A 693 -36.81 -6.69 -7.86
N LEU A 694 -36.65 -6.04 -6.70
CA LEU A 694 -37.45 -4.87 -6.33
C LEU A 694 -37.04 -3.61 -7.10
N GLU A 695 -35.75 -3.41 -7.37
CA GLU A 695 -35.26 -2.32 -8.23
C GLU A 695 -35.81 -2.47 -9.64
N CYS A 696 -35.74 -3.68 -10.22
CA CYS A 696 -36.28 -3.95 -11.55
C CYS A 696 -37.80 -3.77 -11.59
N ALA A 697 -38.52 -4.29 -10.59
CA ALA A 697 -39.95 -4.10 -10.51
C ALA A 697 -40.32 -2.61 -10.44
N GLY A 698 -39.60 -1.85 -9.61
CA GLY A 698 -39.79 -0.42 -9.45
C GLY A 698 -39.62 0.37 -10.74
N PHE A 699 -38.48 0.21 -11.43
CA PHE A 699 -38.27 0.97 -12.66
C PHE A 699 -39.17 0.51 -13.81
N LEU A 700 -39.49 -0.79 -13.93
CA LEU A 700 -40.39 -1.27 -14.98
C LEU A 700 -41.80 -0.71 -14.78
N ASN A 701 -42.31 -0.74 -13.55
CA ASN A 701 -43.60 -0.15 -13.23
C ASN A 701 -43.61 1.37 -13.46
N GLY A 702 -42.56 2.08 -12.99
CA GLY A 702 -42.43 3.52 -13.19
C GLY A 702 -42.26 3.95 -14.65
N LEU A 703 -41.83 3.05 -15.54
CA LEU A 703 -41.81 3.25 -16.99
C LEU A 703 -43.15 2.90 -17.68
N GLY A 704 -44.13 2.37 -16.93
CA GLY A 704 -45.50 2.11 -17.40
C GLY A 704 -45.82 0.65 -17.73
N TYR A 705 -44.99 -0.32 -17.33
CA TYR A 705 -45.24 -1.75 -17.59
C TYR A 705 -46.03 -2.41 -16.45
N ASP A 706 -47.01 -3.27 -16.79
CA ASP A 706 -47.74 -4.09 -15.81
C ASP A 706 -46.79 -5.09 -15.15
N THR A 707 -46.46 -4.83 -13.89
CA THR A 707 -45.35 -5.45 -13.19
C THR A 707 -45.83 -6.20 -11.96
N THR A 708 -45.45 -7.47 -11.85
CA THR A 708 -45.77 -8.34 -10.71
C THR A 708 -44.50 -8.91 -10.09
N VAL A 709 -44.44 -9.02 -8.77
CA VAL A 709 -43.34 -9.62 -8.02
C VAL A 709 -43.82 -10.86 -7.28
N MET A 710 -43.20 -12.01 -7.52
CA MET A 710 -43.48 -13.25 -6.80
C MET A 710 -42.44 -13.47 -5.70
N VAL A 711 -42.94 -13.53 -4.45
CA VAL A 711 -42.13 -13.55 -3.24
C VAL A 711 -42.31 -14.89 -2.54
N ARG A 712 -41.22 -15.64 -2.38
CA ARG A 712 -41.25 -16.92 -1.66
C ARG A 712 -41.56 -16.76 -0.17
N SER A 713 -41.01 -15.71 0.47
CA SER A 713 -41.14 -15.53 1.92
C SER A 713 -41.18 -14.07 2.39
N ILE A 714 -40.06 -13.34 2.26
CA ILE A 714 -39.88 -11.97 2.80
C ILE A 714 -39.12 -11.12 1.79
N LEU A 715 -39.27 -9.80 1.89
CA LEU A 715 -38.55 -8.83 1.07
C LEU A 715 -37.16 -8.57 1.64
N LEU A 716 -36.18 -8.38 0.75
CA LEU A 716 -34.81 -7.94 1.10
C LEU A 716 -34.21 -8.71 2.29
N ARG A 717 -34.22 -10.04 2.24
CA ARG A 717 -33.63 -10.87 3.29
C ARG A 717 -32.20 -10.41 3.61
N GLY A 718 -31.92 -10.15 4.88
CA GLY A 718 -30.64 -9.64 5.36
C GLY A 718 -30.59 -8.11 5.53
N PHE A 719 -31.62 -7.39 5.08
CA PHE A 719 -31.82 -5.97 5.38
C PHE A 719 -32.80 -5.77 6.52
N ASP A 720 -32.87 -4.54 7.03
CA ASP A 720 -33.84 -4.15 8.04
C ASP A 720 -35.28 -4.37 7.56
N GLN A 721 -36.01 -5.23 8.29
CA GLN A 721 -37.31 -5.72 7.82
C GLN A 721 -38.43 -4.68 7.93
N ASP A 722 -38.32 -3.70 8.83
CA ASP A 722 -39.29 -2.60 8.86
C ASP A 722 -39.21 -1.79 7.57
N ILE A 723 -37.99 -1.44 7.16
CA ILE A 723 -37.76 -0.66 5.94
C ILE A 723 -38.10 -1.50 4.70
N ALA A 724 -37.77 -2.79 4.69
CA ALA A 724 -38.11 -3.69 3.59
C ALA A 724 -39.63 -3.79 3.37
N ASN A 725 -40.42 -3.81 4.46
CA ASN A 725 -41.88 -3.81 4.37
C ASN A 725 -42.41 -2.47 3.85
N MET A 726 -41.89 -1.33 4.34
CA MET A 726 -42.25 0.00 3.82
C MET A 726 -41.95 0.16 2.33
N ILE A 727 -40.84 -0.41 1.83
CA ILE A 727 -40.54 -0.47 0.39
C ILE A 727 -41.62 -1.29 -0.36
N GLY A 728 -42.04 -2.42 0.20
CA GLY A 728 -43.10 -3.23 -0.37
C GLY A 728 -44.43 -2.47 -0.47
N GLU A 729 -44.81 -1.77 0.59
CA GLU A 729 -46.01 -0.93 0.66
C GLU A 729 -45.94 0.23 -0.35
N ASP A 730 -44.78 0.91 -0.46
CA ASP A 730 -44.55 1.96 -1.47
C ASP A 730 -44.71 1.42 -2.89
N LEU A 731 -44.11 0.26 -3.19
CA LEU A 731 -44.25 -0.38 -4.51
C LEU A 731 -45.70 -0.78 -4.82
N GLU A 732 -46.42 -1.38 -3.86
CA GLU A 732 -47.84 -1.72 -4.00
C GLU A 732 -48.69 -0.48 -4.26
N SER A 733 -48.43 0.62 -3.54
CA SER A 733 -49.14 1.90 -3.74
C SER A 733 -48.93 2.49 -5.13
N ARG A 734 -47.81 2.16 -5.79
CA ARG A 734 -47.47 2.57 -7.17
C ARG A 734 -48.03 1.63 -8.24
N GLY A 735 -48.72 0.57 -7.86
CA GLY A 735 -49.34 -0.38 -8.79
C GLY A 735 -48.54 -1.66 -9.04
N VAL A 736 -47.39 -1.87 -8.38
CA VAL A 736 -46.70 -3.16 -8.43
C VAL A 736 -47.54 -4.22 -7.72
N LYS A 737 -47.83 -5.32 -8.39
CA LYS A 737 -48.60 -6.43 -7.80
C LYS A 737 -47.66 -7.38 -7.08
N PHE A 738 -48.06 -7.92 -5.94
CA PHE A 738 -47.27 -8.92 -5.21
C PHE A 738 -48.03 -10.25 -5.07
N ILE A 739 -47.38 -11.33 -5.49
CA ILE A 739 -47.80 -12.71 -5.22
C ILE A 739 -46.93 -13.22 -4.09
N ARG A 740 -47.44 -13.16 -2.86
CA ARG A 740 -46.69 -13.51 -1.65
C ARG A 740 -46.83 -14.99 -1.33
N SER A 741 -45.80 -15.55 -0.69
CA SER A 741 -45.73 -16.95 -0.29
C SER A 741 -45.89 -17.95 -1.43
N HIS A 742 -45.37 -17.62 -2.63
CA HIS A 742 -45.44 -18.50 -3.81
C HIS A 742 -44.07 -18.76 -4.42
N VAL A 743 -43.93 -19.91 -5.08
CA VAL A 743 -42.78 -20.28 -5.91
C VAL A 743 -43.26 -20.78 -7.28
N PRO A 744 -42.56 -20.44 -8.38
CA PRO A 744 -42.91 -20.99 -9.68
C PRO A 744 -42.60 -22.48 -9.73
N THR A 745 -43.46 -23.24 -10.37
CA THR A 745 -43.33 -24.69 -10.55
C THR A 745 -43.16 -25.09 -12.01
N GLU A 746 -43.66 -24.29 -12.95
CA GLU A 746 -43.54 -24.53 -14.39
C GLU A 746 -43.76 -23.23 -15.19
N LEU A 747 -43.00 -23.05 -16.28
CA LEU A 747 -43.25 -22.06 -17.32
C LEU A 747 -43.63 -22.77 -18.62
N VAL A 748 -44.69 -22.33 -19.29
CA VAL A 748 -45.16 -22.90 -20.57
C VAL A 748 -45.29 -21.79 -21.60
N ALA A 749 -44.66 -21.96 -22.77
CA ALA A 749 -44.86 -21.06 -23.89
C ALA A 749 -46.29 -21.23 -24.42
N GLN A 750 -47.10 -20.18 -24.31
CA GLN A 750 -48.44 -20.16 -24.90
C GLN A 750 -48.35 -19.84 -26.40
N ASP A 751 -47.48 -18.89 -26.74
CA ASP A 751 -47.12 -18.51 -28.11
C ASP A 751 -45.72 -17.86 -28.12
N LYS A 752 -45.39 -17.07 -29.15
CA LYS A 752 -44.07 -16.43 -29.29
C LYS A 752 -43.84 -15.26 -28.34
N GLU A 753 -44.90 -14.67 -27.78
CA GLU A 753 -44.87 -13.45 -26.98
C GLU A 753 -45.47 -13.63 -25.58
N ASN A 754 -46.09 -14.78 -25.31
CA ASN A 754 -46.79 -15.06 -24.05
C ASN A 754 -46.30 -16.36 -23.37
N ILE A 755 -46.08 -16.27 -22.05
CA ILE A 755 -45.62 -17.34 -21.17
C ILE A 755 -46.68 -17.52 -20.07
N ILE A 756 -47.21 -18.73 -19.94
CA ILE A 756 -48.04 -19.13 -18.80
C ILE A 756 -47.09 -19.51 -17.65
N VAL A 757 -47.22 -18.83 -16.51
CA VAL A 757 -46.49 -19.14 -15.29
C VAL A 757 -47.42 -19.87 -14.33
N LYS A 758 -47.03 -21.08 -13.95
CA LYS A 758 -47.67 -21.83 -12.87
C LYS A 758 -46.83 -21.74 -11.61
N ALA A 759 -47.49 -21.53 -10.49
CA ALA A 759 -46.87 -21.43 -9.18
C ALA A 759 -47.73 -22.10 -8.11
N GLU A 760 -47.09 -22.42 -6.99
CA GLU A 760 -47.77 -22.97 -5.82
C GLU A 760 -47.40 -22.19 -4.57
N HIS A 761 -48.35 -22.14 -3.63
CA HIS A 761 -48.12 -21.56 -2.33
C HIS A 761 -47.11 -22.41 -1.53
N THR A 762 -46.21 -21.77 -0.79
CA THR A 762 -45.07 -22.44 -0.14
C THR A 762 -45.46 -23.37 1.01
N SER A 763 -46.66 -23.20 1.58
CA SER A 763 -47.16 -24.00 2.71
C SER A 763 -48.56 -24.57 2.51
N SER A 764 -49.23 -24.27 1.40
CA SER A 764 -50.60 -24.71 1.12
C SER A 764 -50.65 -25.35 -0.26
N LYS A 765 -51.79 -25.94 -0.63
CA LYS A 765 -51.99 -26.50 -1.99
C LYS A 765 -52.60 -25.48 -2.96
N GLU A 766 -52.67 -24.20 -2.56
CA GLU A 766 -53.13 -23.13 -3.43
C GLU A 766 -52.22 -23.02 -4.65
N LYS A 767 -52.86 -22.92 -5.82
CA LYS A 767 -52.18 -22.82 -7.11
C LYS A 767 -52.44 -21.45 -7.70
N TYR A 768 -51.45 -20.94 -8.40
CA TYR A 768 -51.51 -19.71 -9.15
C TYR A 768 -51.15 -19.99 -10.60
N GLU A 769 -51.89 -19.40 -11.53
CA GLU A 769 -51.62 -19.47 -12.96
C GLU A 769 -51.95 -18.13 -13.61
N GLU A 770 -50.99 -17.53 -14.31
CA GLU A 770 -51.20 -16.27 -15.04
C GLU A 770 -50.25 -16.15 -16.24
N VAL A 771 -50.68 -15.40 -17.25
CA VAL A 771 -49.90 -15.14 -18.47
C VAL A 771 -49.08 -13.85 -18.33
N PHE A 772 -47.81 -13.92 -18.73
CA PHE A 772 -46.85 -12.80 -18.78
C PHE A 772 -46.14 -12.77 -20.13
N ASN A 773 -45.66 -11.61 -20.55
CA ASN A 773 -44.80 -11.49 -21.73
C ASN A 773 -43.34 -11.79 -21.40
N THR A 774 -42.89 -11.35 -20.22
CA THR A 774 -41.51 -11.54 -19.75
C THR A 774 -41.51 -12.05 -18.31
N VAL A 775 -40.72 -13.09 -18.05
CA VAL A 775 -40.43 -13.58 -16.69
C VAL A 775 -38.96 -13.35 -16.39
N VAL A 776 -38.64 -12.66 -15.29
CA VAL A 776 -37.27 -12.32 -14.89
C VAL A 776 -36.94 -13.02 -13.58
N PHE A 777 -35.95 -13.91 -13.59
CA PHE A 777 -35.45 -14.58 -12.38
C PHE A 777 -34.40 -13.71 -11.67
N ALA A 778 -34.72 -13.33 -10.43
CA ALA A 778 -33.87 -12.54 -9.53
C ALA A 778 -33.75 -13.22 -8.15
N ILE A 779 -33.53 -14.53 -8.16
CA ILE A 779 -33.57 -15.44 -6.99
C ILE A 779 -32.22 -15.67 -6.31
N GLY A 780 -31.19 -14.92 -6.70
CA GLY A 780 -29.83 -15.05 -6.18
C GLY A 780 -28.79 -15.17 -7.29
N ARG A 781 -27.52 -15.24 -6.89
CA ARG A 781 -26.38 -15.38 -7.79
C ARG A 781 -25.46 -16.49 -7.29
N THR A 782 -24.86 -17.22 -8.23
CA THR A 782 -23.89 -18.29 -7.96
C THR A 782 -22.52 -17.84 -8.46
N ALA A 783 -21.47 -18.06 -7.69
CA ALA A 783 -20.11 -17.69 -8.09
C ALA A 783 -19.61 -18.54 -9.28
N CYS A 784 -18.78 -17.94 -10.14
CA CYS A 784 -18.32 -18.54 -11.40
C CYS A 784 -17.04 -19.37 -11.23
N THR A 785 -17.00 -20.31 -10.28
CA THR A 785 -15.78 -21.04 -9.91
C THR A 785 -15.66 -22.45 -10.49
N GLN A 786 -16.75 -23.00 -11.03
CA GLN A 786 -16.82 -24.39 -11.53
C GLN A 786 -15.81 -24.67 -12.64
N ASP A 787 -15.63 -23.71 -13.55
CA ASP A 787 -14.74 -23.85 -14.70
C ASP A 787 -13.26 -23.61 -14.35
N LEU A 788 -12.93 -23.23 -13.11
CA LEU A 788 -11.57 -22.88 -12.71
C LEU A 788 -10.69 -24.09 -12.38
N ASN A 789 -11.26 -25.30 -12.27
CA ASN A 789 -10.58 -26.50 -11.78
C ASN A 789 -9.99 -26.33 -10.36
N LEU A 790 -10.79 -25.80 -9.42
CA LEU A 790 -10.34 -25.57 -8.05
C LEU A 790 -9.94 -26.86 -7.29
N ASN A 791 -10.40 -28.02 -7.76
CA ASN A 791 -10.00 -29.32 -7.21
C ASN A 791 -8.49 -29.55 -7.30
N SER A 792 -7.81 -29.04 -8.34
CA SER A 792 -6.34 -29.14 -8.44
C SER A 792 -5.60 -28.28 -7.41
N LEU A 793 -6.31 -27.38 -6.73
CA LEU A 793 -5.80 -26.51 -5.69
C LEU A 793 -6.31 -26.91 -4.29
N GLU A 794 -7.14 -27.94 -4.18
CA GLU A 794 -7.80 -28.35 -2.94
C GLU A 794 -8.55 -27.20 -2.24
N LEU A 795 -9.10 -26.26 -3.01
CA LEU A 795 -9.80 -25.09 -2.49
C LEU A 795 -11.26 -25.41 -2.17
N PRO A 796 -11.73 -25.20 -0.92
CA PRO A 796 -13.12 -25.45 -0.56
C PRO A 796 -14.05 -24.40 -1.17
N VAL A 797 -15.23 -24.86 -1.63
CA VAL A 797 -16.32 -24.01 -2.12
C VAL A 797 -17.61 -24.31 -1.36
N GLU A 798 -18.39 -23.27 -1.10
CA GLU A 798 -19.73 -23.37 -0.53
C GLU A 798 -20.76 -23.85 -1.55
N PRO A 799 -22.00 -24.24 -1.17
CA PRO A 799 -23.03 -24.70 -2.11
C PRO A 799 -23.33 -23.70 -3.24
N ASN A 800 -23.22 -22.39 -2.96
CA ASN A 800 -23.34 -21.31 -3.96
C ASN A 800 -22.04 -21.02 -4.73
N GLN A 801 -21.07 -21.94 -4.63
CA GLN A 801 -19.78 -21.95 -5.33
C GLN A 801 -18.80 -20.87 -4.89
N LYS A 802 -19.13 -20.15 -3.82
CA LYS A 802 -18.27 -19.10 -3.26
C LYS A 802 -17.08 -19.69 -2.51
N LEU A 803 -15.98 -18.96 -2.53
CA LEU A 803 -14.73 -19.31 -1.85
C LEU A 803 -14.77 -18.84 -0.40
N VAL A 804 -14.33 -19.71 0.51
CA VAL A 804 -14.07 -19.36 1.90
C VAL A 804 -12.69 -18.74 1.99
N THR A 805 -12.59 -17.51 2.52
CA THR A 805 -11.33 -16.77 2.62
C THR A 805 -11.17 -16.14 3.99
N LYS A 806 -9.93 -15.81 4.35
CA LYS A 806 -9.59 -14.95 5.49
C LYS A 806 -8.79 -13.77 4.97
N ASP A 807 -9.34 -12.55 5.11
CA ASP A 807 -8.71 -11.31 4.62
C ASP A 807 -8.30 -11.38 3.14
N GLU A 808 -9.22 -11.90 2.30
CA GLU A 808 -9.05 -12.18 0.87
C GLU A 808 -8.06 -13.32 0.53
N LYS A 809 -7.43 -13.94 1.53
CA LYS A 809 -6.51 -15.09 1.35
C LYS A 809 -7.28 -16.40 1.31
N THR A 810 -6.92 -17.26 0.35
CA THR A 810 -7.34 -18.66 0.36
C THR A 810 -6.34 -19.51 1.19
N PRO A 811 -6.66 -20.78 1.49
CA PRO A 811 -5.68 -21.71 2.08
C PRO A 811 -4.41 -21.91 1.23
N VAL A 812 -4.45 -21.65 -0.08
CA VAL A 812 -3.29 -21.72 -0.97
C VAL A 812 -2.58 -20.38 -0.99
N HIS A 813 -1.33 -20.31 -0.51
CA HIS A 813 -0.61 -19.05 -0.28
C HIS A 813 -0.42 -18.15 -1.51
N SER A 814 -0.33 -18.74 -2.70
CA SER A 814 -0.21 -18.01 -3.98
C SER A 814 -1.55 -17.57 -4.55
N VAL A 815 -2.68 -17.98 -3.97
CA VAL A 815 -4.03 -17.74 -4.52
C VAL A 815 -4.87 -16.94 -3.54
N TYR A 816 -5.45 -15.86 -4.04
CA TYR A 816 -6.34 -14.96 -3.33
C TYR A 816 -7.68 -14.86 -4.05
N ALA A 817 -8.70 -14.32 -3.39
CA ALA A 817 -9.98 -14.03 -4.03
C ALA A 817 -10.53 -12.67 -3.62
N VAL A 818 -11.24 -12.00 -4.52
CA VAL A 818 -11.78 -10.64 -4.32
C VAL A 818 -13.16 -10.51 -4.96
N GLY A 819 -14.07 -9.80 -4.27
CA GLY A 819 -15.41 -9.47 -4.76
C GLY A 819 -16.40 -10.60 -4.52
N ASP A 820 -17.45 -10.66 -5.35
CA ASP A 820 -18.65 -11.48 -5.10
C ASP A 820 -18.38 -13.00 -5.03
N VAL A 821 -17.21 -13.45 -5.46
CA VAL A 821 -16.75 -14.85 -5.33
C VAL A 821 -16.49 -15.23 -3.86
N ILE A 822 -16.27 -14.26 -2.97
CA ILE A 822 -16.01 -14.51 -1.55
C ILE A 822 -17.31 -14.81 -0.80
N HIS A 823 -17.30 -15.86 0.02
CA HIS A 823 -18.38 -16.20 0.93
C HIS A 823 -18.50 -15.17 2.08
N ASN A 824 -19.74 -14.78 2.43
CA ASN A 824 -20.06 -13.82 3.50
C ASN A 824 -19.42 -12.43 3.39
N ALA A 825 -19.02 -12.00 2.19
CA ALA A 825 -18.66 -10.62 1.91
C ALA A 825 -19.83 -9.87 1.23
N PRO A 826 -20.04 -8.57 1.54
CA PRO A 826 -20.97 -7.72 0.78
C PRO A 826 -20.64 -7.70 -0.73
N GLU A 827 -21.62 -8.07 -1.56
CA GLU A 827 -21.50 -8.14 -3.03
C GLU A 827 -21.70 -6.75 -3.66
N LEU A 828 -20.74 -5.86 -3.43
CA LEU A 828 -20.81 -4.45 -3.86
C LEU A 828 -19.57 -4.02 -4.62
N THR A 829 -19.77 -3.24 -5.69
CA THR A 829 -18.68 -2.74 -6.55
C THR A 829 -17.60 -1.96 -5.78
N PRO A 830 -17.94 -0.96 -4.93
CA PRO A 830 -16.91 -0.24 -4.17
C PRO A 830 -16.14 -1.15 -3.21
N VAL A 831 -16.79 -2.18 -2.67
CA VAL A 831 -16.16 -3.20 -1.81
C VAL A 831 -15.15 -3.99 -2.61
N ALA A 832 -15.53 -4.54 -3.77
CA ALA A 832 -14.62 -5.28 -4.64
C ALA A 832 -13.42 -4.43 -5.09
N ILE A 833 -13.64 -3.16 -5.43
CA ILE A 833 -12.57 -2.22 -5.84
C ILE A 833 -11.61 -1.95 -4.68
N LYS A 834 -12.12 -1.62 -3.49
CA LYS A 834 -11.28 -1.30 -2.33
C LYS A 834 -10.54 -2.56 -1.84
N ALA A 835 -11.21 -3.70 -1.77
CA ALA A 835 -10.60 -4.99 -1.39
C ALA A 835 -9.47 -5.38 -2.36
N GLY A 836 -9.70 -5.29 -3.67
CA GLY A 836 -8.67 -5.60 -4.68
C GLY A 836 -7.43 -4.71 -4.55
N LYS A 837 -7.62 -3.40 -4.38
CA LYS A 837 -6.50 -2.46 -4.17
C LYS A 837 -5.75 -2.72 -2.87
N LEU A 838 -6.46 -2.91 -1.76
CA LEU A 838 -5.84 -3.18 -0.46
C LEU A 838 -5.07 -4.49 -0.49
N LEU A 839 -5.65 -5.56 -1.03
CA LEU A 839 -5.00 -6.85 -1.18
C LEU A 839 -3.67 -6.73 -1.93
N VAL A 840 -3.67 -6.07 -3.10
CA VAL A 840 -2.45 -5.89 -3.91
C VAL A 840 -1.38 -5.10 -3.16
N LYS A 841 -1.78 -4.07 -2.39
CA LYS A 841 -0.83 -3.35 -1.50
C LYS A 841 -0.27 -4.26 -0.41
N ARG A 842 -1.06 -5.16 0.16
CA ARG A 842 -0.55 -6.14 1.13
C ARG A 842 0.45 -7.10 0.48
N ILE A 843 0.16 -7.58 -0.74
CA ILE A 843 1.04 -8.50 -1.47
C ILE A 843 2.38 -7.82 -1.85
N TYR A 844 2.35 -6.61 -2.42
CA TYR A 844 3.55 -6.00 -3.03
C TYR A 844 4.17 -4.82 -2.28
N ARG A 845 3.47 -4.23 -1.31
CA ARG A 845 3.99 -3.14 -0.44
C ARG A 845 4.08 -3.52 1.03
N LYS A 846 3.74 -4.77 1.38
CA LYS A 846 3.75 -5.27 2.76
C LYS A 846 2.93 -4.39 3.73
N THR A 847 1.86 -3.75 3.24
CA THR A 847 0.94 -2.99 4.11
C THR A 847 0.12 -3.93 4.98
N THR A 848 -0.41 -3.43 6.09
CA THR A 848 -1.28 -4.20 6.99
C THR A 848 -2.77 -3.84 6.88
N GLU A 849 -3.13 -2.80 6.11
CA GLU A 849 -4.52 -2.34 5.96
C GLU A 849 -5.41 -3.44 5.34
N GLN A 850 -6.51 -3.74 6.03
CA GLN A 850 -7.52 -4.72 5.63
C GLN A 850 -8.82 -4.03 5.22
N MET A 851 -9.64 -4.73 4.44
CA MET A 851 -10.97 -4.25 4.10
C MET A 851 -11.89 -4.37 5.32
N ASN A 852 -12.58 -3.29 5.68
CA ASN A 852 -13.62 -3.33 6.69
C ASN A 852 -14.98 -3.64 6.03
N TYR A 853 -15.47 -4.87 6.21
CA TYR A 853 -16.73 -5.33 5.63
C TYR A 853 -17.97 -5.03 6.48
N LYS A 854 -17.83 -4.50 7.70
CA LYS A 854 -18.95 -4.34 8.64
C LYS A 854 -19.71 -3.03 8.50
N LEU A 855 -19.02 -1.94 8.15
CA LEU A 855 -19.60 -0.59 8.09
C LEU A 855 -19.74 -0.09 6.65
N VAL A 856 -20.07 -0.99 5.72
CA VAL A 856 -20.20 -0.66 4.31
C VAL A 856 -21.55 0.03 4.07
N PRO A 857 -21.59 1.29 3.62
CA PRO A 857 -22.84 1.94 3.22
C PRO A 857 -23.43 1.24 2.00
N THR A 858 -24.75 1.05 2.00
CA THR A 858 -25.48 0.39 0.92
C THR A 858 -26.71 1.22 0.56
N THR A 859 -27.09 1.21 -0.72
CA THR A 859 -28.35 1.81 -1.18
C THR A 859 -29.07 0.88 -2.14
N VAL A 860 -30.36 0.63 -1.85
CA VAL A 860 -31.30 -0.06 -2.73
C VAL A 860 -32.08 1.01 -3.50
N PHE A 861 -32.00 0.97 -4.83
CA PHE A 861 -32.56 1.98 -5.73
C PHE A 861 -33.96 1.59 -6.21
N THR A 862 -34.86 1.35 -5.25
CA THR A 862 -36.31 1.33 -5.50
C THR A 862 -36.82 2.75 -5.77
N PRO A 863 -38.05 2.93 -6.30
CA PRO A 863 -38.59 4.26 -6.62
C PRO A 863 -38.53 5.22 -5.43
N LEU A 864 -38.85 4.73 -4.23
CA LEU A 864 -38.39 5.31 -2.98
C LEU A 864 -37.10 4.61 -2.54
N GLU A 865 -35.97 5.32 -2.56
CA GLU A 865 -34.65 4.71 -2.34
C GLU A 865 -34.40 4.42 -0.85
N TYR A 866 -33.68 3.34 -0.55
CA TYR A 866 -33.31 2.96 0.81
C TYR A 866 -31.79 2.94 0.98
N GLY A 867 -31.28 3.82 1.84
CA GLY A 867 -29.88 3.87 2.24
C GLY A 867 -29.67 3.34 3.66
N CYS A 868 -28.60 2.57 3.87
CA CYS A 868 -28.26 2.04 5.19
C CYS A 868 -26.75 1.90 5.45
N ILE A 869 -26.39 1.95 6.73
CA ILE A 869 -25.03 1.67 7.24
C ILE A 869 -25.16 0.82 8.51
N GLY A 870 -24.31 -0.18 8.67
CA GLY A 870 -24.19 -0.93 9.92
C GLY A 870 -25.34 -1.92 10.16
N TYR A 871 -25.71 -2.09 11.43
CA TYR A 871 -26.67 -3.12 11.84
C TYR A 871 -28.11 -2.76 11.45
N SER A 872 -28.89 -3.76 11.06
CA SER A 872 -30.35 -3.66 11.14
C SER A 872 -30.80 -3.58 12.60
N GLU A 873 -32.02 -3.10 12.83
CA GLU A 873 -32.59 -3.05 14.18
C GLU A 873 -32.71 -4.47 14.80
N THR A 874 -33.10 -5.46 14.01
CA THR A 874 -33.21 -6.85 14.47
C THR A 874 -31.85 -7.42 14.85
N ASP A 875 -30.82 -7.21 14.03
CA ASP A 875 -29.47 -7.71 14.31
C ASP A 875 -28.82 -6.98 15.49
N ALA A 876 -29.07 -5.68 15.63
CA ALA A 876 -28.62 -4.92 16.78
C ALA A 876 -29.24 -5.46 18.08
N LYS A 877 -30.56 -5.69 18.10
CA LYS A 877 -31.26 -6.26 19.27
C LYS A 877 -30.83 -7.70 19.60
N ALA A 878 -30.39 -8.47 18.59
CA ALA A 878 -29.85 -9.80 18.81
C ALA A 878 -28.39 -9.79 19.34
N THR A 879 -27.64 -8.71 19.08
CA THR A 879 -26.20 -8.61 19.39
C THR A 879 -25.93 -7.82 20.67
N PHE A 880 -26.70 -6.75 20.91
CA PHE A 880 -26.48 -5.80 22.00
C PHE A 880 -27.63 -5.88 23.02
N LYS A 881 -27.31 -5.63 24.30
CA LYS A 881 -28.25 -5.81 25.41
C LYS A 881 -29.32 -4.72 25.44
N ASN A 882 -28.90 -3.47 25.36
CA ASN A 882 -29.79 -2.30 25.43
C ASN A 882 -29.64 -1.47 24.15
N VAL A 883 -30.60 -1.63 23.24
CA VAL A 883 -30.68 -0.88 21.99
C VAL A 883 -31.81 0.15 22.09
N VAL A 884 -31.52 1.39 21.70
CA VAL A 884 -32.52 2.47 21.57
C VAL A 884 -32.62 2.86 20.09
N VAL A 885 -33.84 3.04 19.60
CA VAL A 885 -34.07 3.40 18.19
C VAL A 885 -34.75 4.76 18.10
N TYR A 886 -34.01 5.74 17.57
CA TYR A 886 -34.54 7.06 17.24
C TYR A 886 -35.08 7.06 15.82
N HIS A 887 -36.27 7.61 15.61
CA HIS A 887 -36.91 7.58 14.29
C HIS A 887 -37.89 8.72 14.06
N ASN A 888 -38.12 9.07 12.80
CA ASN A 888 -39.23 9.92 12.42
C ASN A 888 -39.70 9.68 10.98
N GLU A 889 -40.94 10.08 10.70
CA GLU A 889 -41.45 10.30 9.35
C GLU A 889 -41.15 11.73 8.91
N TYR A 890 -40.88 11.94 7.63
CA TYR A 890 -40.71 13.27 7.05
C TYR A 890 -41.28 13.36 5.63
N VAL A 891 -41.55 14.57 5.17
CA VAL A 891 -42.02 14.82 3.79
C VAL A 891 -40.97 15.70 3.09
N PRO A 892 -40.36 15.25 1.98
CA PRO A 892 -39.50 16.09 1.16
C PRO A 892 -40.26 17.35 0.70
N LEU A 893 -39.63 18.52 0.79
CA LEU A 893 -40.24 19.78 0.38
C LEU A 893 -40.63 19.76 -1.11
N GLU A 894 -39.88 19.04 -1.92
CA GLU A 894 -40.14 18.82 -3.35
C GLU A 894 -41.48 18.14 -3.62
N ASN A 895 -42.03 17.41 -2.64
CA ASN A 895 -43.32 16.72 -2.76
C ASN A 895 -44.47 17.49 -2.09
N ALA A 896 -44.21 18.67 -1.50
CA ALA A 896 -45.20 19.42 -0.71
C ALA A 896 -46.40 19.94 -1.53
N LEU A 897 -46.24 20.07 -2.85
CA LEU A 897 -47.33 20.48 -3.77
C LEU A 897 -48.16 19.30 -4.31
N GLU A 898 -47.82 18.07 -3.92
CA GLU A 898 -48.63 16.89 -4.26
C GLU A 898 -49.90 16.85 -3.39
N SER A 899 -51.00 16.32 -3.94
CA SER A 899 -52.26 16.19 -3.19
C SER A 899 -52.14 15.22 -2.02
N GLU A 900 -51.30 14.20 -2.16
CA GLU A 900 -50.98 13.21 -1.13
C GLU A 900 -49.45 13.05 -1.06
N PRO A 901 -48.75 13.92 -0.33
CA PRO A 901 -47.29 13.89 -0.28
C PRO A 901 -46.78 12.57 0.28
N ARG A 902 -45.85 11.95 -0.44
CA ARG A 902 -45.24 10.68 -0.01
C ARG A 902 -44.40 10.89 1.24
N LYS A 903 -44.70 10.11 2.28
CA LYS A 903 -43.93 10.09 3.51
C LYS A 903 -42.66 9.27 3.33
N CYS A 904 -41.56 9.83 3.82
CA CYS A 904 -40.26 9.21 3.93
C CYS A 904 -39.99 8.85 5.40
N TYR A 905 -38.96 8.04 5.64
CA TYR A 905 -38.66 7.53 6.97
C TYR A 905 -37.16 7.55 7.26
N ALA A 906 -36.79 7.94 8.48
CA ALA A 906 -35.41 7.94 8.95
C ALA A 906 -35.32 7.26 10.32
N LYS A 907 -34.27 6.46 10.54
CA LYS A 907 -33.95 5.93 11.88
C LYS A 907 -32.45 5.79 12.15
N LEU A 908 -32.10 5.95 13.43
CA LEU A 908 -30.81 5.62 14.02
C LEU A 908 -31.00 4.52 15.06
N VAL A 909 -30.17 3.49 14.98
CA VAL A 909 -30.12 2.38 15.93
C VAL A 909 -28.87 2.58 16.80
N CYS A 910 -29.05 2.74 18.12
CA CYS A 910 -28.00 3.15 19.04
C CYS A 910 -27.79 2.13 20.17
N ASP A 911 -26.54 1.98 20.63
CA ASP A 911 -26.14 1.21 21.80
C ASP A 911 -26.26 2.06 23.07
N ALA A 912 -27.31 1.86 23.85
CA ALA A 912 -27.56 2.66 25.04
C ALA A 912 -26.54 2.39 26.16
N ASP A 913 -25.97 1.18 26.22
CA ASP A 913 -24.93 0.84 27.21
C ASP A 913 -23.60 1.54 26.92
N ASN A 914 -23.42 2.02 25.69
CA ASN A 914 -22.20 2.67 25.22
C ASN A 914 -22.47 4.11 24.76
N GLY A 915 -23.13 4.89 25.62
CA GLY A 915 -23.34 6.32 25.41
C GLY A 915 -24.18 6.67 24.17
N GLU A 916 -25.01 5.75 23.68
CA GLU A 916 -25.81 5.89 22.45
C GLU A 916 -24.95 5.94 21.18
N LYS A 917 -23.87 5.15 21.14
CA LYS A 917 -23.08 4.95 19.93
C LYS A 917 -23.98 4.46 18.79
N VAL A 918 -23.86 5.07 17.61
CA VAL A 918 -24.67 4.69 16.44
C VAL A 918 -24.16 3.35 15.89
N LEU A 919 -25.02 2.34 15.94
CA LEU A 919 -24.80 0.99 15.42
C LEU A 919 -25.35 0.82 14.00
N GLY A 920 -26.46 1.51 13.72
CA GLY A 920 -27.19 1.41 12.46
C GLY A 920 -27.78 2.75 12.04
N PHE A 921 -27.73 3.02 10.75
CA PHE A 921 -28.33 4.20 10.10
C PHE A 921 -29.23 3.71 8.97
N HIS A 922 -30.44 4.24 8.87
CA HIS A 922 -31.38 3.89 7.81
C HIS A 922 -32.19 5.10 7.36
N VAL A 923 -32.25 5.34 6.06
CA VAL A 923 -33.09 6.36 5.42
C VAL A 923 -33.84 5.75 4.25
N LEU A 924 -35.16 5.95 4.22
CA LEU A 924 -36.04 5.62 3.11
C LEU A 924 -36.59 6.92 2.55
N GLY A 925 -36.16 7.33 1.36
CA GLY A 925 -36.49 8.63 0.79
C GLY A 925 -35.77 8.90 -0.54
N PRO A 926 -36.04 10.03 -1.19
CA PRO A 926 -35.34 10.41 -2.41
C PRO A 926 -33.86 10.66 -2.12
N ASN A 927 -32.99 10.33 -3.09
CA ASN A 927 -31.54 10.55 -3.02
C ASN A 927 -30.87 9.88 -1.80
N ALA A 928 -31.40 8.74 -1.34
CA ALA A 928 -30.94 8.07 -0.13
C ALA A 928 -29.44 7.71 -0.20
N GLY A 929 -28.91 7.42 -1.39
CA GLY A 929 -27.49 7.17 -1.58
C GLY A 929 -26.61 8.38 -1.27
N GLU A 930 -27.04 9.57 -1.72
CA GLU A 930 -26.30 10.82 -1.50
C GLU A 930 -26.31 11.21 -0.01
N ILE A 931 -27.47 11.04 0.66
CA ILE A 931 -27.62 11.28 2.10
C ILE A 931 -26.72 10.33 2.90
N THR A 932 -26.83 9.02 2.63
CA THR A 932 -26.14 7.98 3.39
C THR A 932 -24.62 8.07 3.27
N GLN A 933 -24.10 8.45 2.11
CA GLN A 933 -22.66 8.51 1.87
C GLN A 933 -21.94 9.50 2.80
N GLY A 934 -22.56 10.64 3.11
CA GLY A 934 -21.99 11.62 4.05
C GLY A 934 -21.95 11.08 5.49
N TYR A 935 -23.07 10.53 5.98
CA TYR A 935 -23.14 9.96 7.32
C TYR A 935 -22.29 8.71 7.53
N ALA A 936 -21.99 7.96 6.46
CA ALA A 936 -21.11 6.80 6.52
C ALA A 936 -19.72 7.13 7.09
N LEU A 937 -19.20 8.33 6.81
CA LEU A 937 -17.94 8.79 7.40
C LEU A 937 -18.06 8.96 8.91
N GLY A 938 -19.13 9.61 9.39
CA GLY A 938 -19.38 9.81 10.83
C GLY A 938 -19.54 8.49 11.57
N VAL A 939 -20.35 7.57 11.04
CA VAL A 939 -20.54 6.23 11.63
C VAL A 939 -19.22 5.44 11.63
N MET A 940 -18.41 5.54 10.57
CA MET A 940 -17.09 4.91 10.50
C MET A 940 -16.10 5.46 11.55
N LEU A 941 -16.18 6.76 11.85
CA LEU A 941 -15.40 7.41 12.91
C LEU A 941 -15.95 7.12 14.33
N GLY A 942 -17.09 6.43 14.43
CA GLY A 942 -17.67 6.00 15.69
C GLY A 942 -18.62 7.03 16.32
N ALA A 943 -19.39 7.76 15.51
CA ALA A 943 -20.35 8.75 15.97
C ALA A 943 -21.37 8.21 16.97
N TYR A 944 -21.79 9.08 17.89
CA TYR A 944 -22.84 8.89 18.88
C TYR A 944 -24.08 9.69 18.48
N LYS A 945 -25.23 9.35 19.08
CA LYS A 945 -26.47 10.12 18.86
C LYS A 945 -26.29 11.62 19.15
N GLN A 946 -25.50 11.98 20.16
CA GLN A 946 -25.27 13.38 20.50
C GLN A 946 -24.49 14.14 19.40
N ASP A 947 -23.65 13.46 18.60
CA ASP A 947 -22.95 14.08 17.48
C ASP A 947 -23.93 14.49 16.37
N PHE A 948 -24.99 13.70 16.17
CA PHE A 948 -26.06 14.02 15.23
C PHE A 948 -26.90 15.21 15.73
N ASP A 949 -27.17 15.29 17.03
CA ASP A 949 -27.92 16.40 17.63
C ASP A 949 -27.13 17.72 17.65
N ALA A 950 -25.81 17.64 17.79
CA ALA A 950 -24.93 18.80 17.74
C ALA A 950 -24.72 19.33 16.32
N LEU A 951 -24.97 18.50 15.29
CA LEU A 951 -24.82 18.88 13.90
C LEU A 951 -25.95 19.83 13.48
N ILE A 952 -25.60 21.00 12.96
CA ILE A 952 -26.61 21.93 12.41
C ILE A 952 -27.06 21.45 11.03
N GLY A 953 -28.38 21.27 10.87
CA GLY A 953 -29.01 20.88 9.60
C GLY A 953 -28.89 21.96 8.52
N ILE A 954 -28.81 21.52 7.26
CA ILE A 954 -28.95 22.40 6.10
C ILE A 954 -30.43 22.42 5.72
N HIS A 955 -31.03 23.61 5.64
CA HIS A 955 -32.46 23.76 5.42
C HIS A 955 -32.78 24.49 4.10
N PRO A 956 -33.73 24.01 3.27
CA PRO A 956 -34.47 22.74 3.40
C PRO A 956 -33.72 21.57 2.75
N THR A 957 -33.54 20.45 3.47
CA THR A 957 -32.99 19.21 2.89
C THR A 957 -33.58 17.94 3.54
N CYS A 958 -33.70 16.84 2.80
CA CYS A 958 -34.11 15.55 3.38
C CYS A 958 -33.14 15.04 4.47
N ALA A 959 -31.84 15.35 4.35
CA ALA A 959 -30.82 14.87 5.28
C ALA A 959 -30.95 15.48 6.68
N GLU A 960 -31.50 16.70 6.80
CA GLU A 960 -31.58 17.41 8.08
C GLU A 960 -32.44 16.72 9.13
N VAL A 961 -33.34 15.80 8.72
CA VAL A 961 -34.15 14.99 9.65
C VAL A 961 -33.28 14.28 10.69
N PHE A 962 -32.07 13.87 10.32
CA PHE A 962 -31.14 13.17 11.21
C PHE A 962 -30.56 14.05 12.31
N THR A 963 -30.61 15.38 12.18
CA THR A 963 -30.10 16.30 13.21
C THR A 963 -31.14 16.64 14.28
N THR A 964 -32.37 16.12 14.15
CA THR A 964 -33.49 16.46 15.05
C THR A 964 -34.30 15.24 15.51
N LEU A 965 -33.82 14.02 15.27
CA LEU A 965 -34.48 12.79 15.71
C LEU A 965 -34.54 12.72 17.25
N SER A 966 -35.73 12.91 17.82
CA SER A 966 -35.95 12.90 19.27
C SER A 966 -36.97 11.86 19.73
N VAL A 967 -37.80 11.34 18.83
CA VAL A 967 -38.77 10.28 19.14
C VAL A 967 -38.06 8.94 19.12
N THR A 968 -38.25 8.16 20.19
CA THR A 968 -37.76 6.78 20.27
C THR A 968 -38.91 5.79 20.10
N LYS A 969 -38.62 4.61 19.52
CA LYS A 969 -39.62 3.55 19.40
C LYS A 969 -40.16 3.09 20.75
N GLU A 970 -39.32 3.04 21.81
CA GLU A 970 -39.78 2.63 23.15
C GLU A 970 -40.78 3.61 23.75
N SER A 971 -40.76 4.88 23.34
CA SER A 971 -41.67 5.89 23.86
C SER A 971 -43.13 5.69 23.41
N ASN A 972 -43.37 4.87 22.37
CA ASN A 972 -44.67 4.66 21.73
C ASN A 972 -45.41 5.96 21.35
N LYS A 973 -44.69 7.08 21.22
CA LYS A 973 -45.26 8.33 20.74
C LYS A 973 -45.62 8.18 19.26
N LYS A 974 -46.76 8.77 18.88
CA LYS A 974 -47.15 8.83 17.47
C LYS A 974 -46.13 9.68 16.71
N LEU A 975 -45.69 9.20 15.56
CA LEU A 975 -44.86 10.00 14.65
C LEU A 975 -45.72 11.13 14.07
N GLU A 976 -45.30 12.37 14.31
CA GLU A 976 -45.79 13.53 13.58
C GLU A 976 -44.79 13.79 12.47
N SER A 977 -45.23 13.72 11.22
CA SER A 977 -44.34 13.94 10.07
C SER A 977 -43.71 15.32 10.19
N SER A 978 -42.39 15.36 10.40
CA SER A 978 -41.64 16.63 10.42
C SER A 978 -41.35 17.06 8.99
N GLY A 979 -41.76 18.27 8.63
CA GLY A 979 -41.51 18.96 7.37
C GLY A 979 -41.80 20.44 7.57
N CYS A 980 -41.46 21.29 6.60
CA CYS A 980 -41.86 22.71 6.63
C CYS A 980 -43.38 22.88 6.76
#